data_AF-N8VJ97-F1
#
_entry.id   AF-N8VJ97-F1
#
_cell.length_a   1.000
_cell.length_b   1.000
_cell.length_c   1.000
_cell.angle_alpha   90.00
_cell.angle_beta   90.00
_cell.angle_gamma   90.00
#
_symmetry.space_group_name_H-M   'P 1'
#
loop_
_entity.id
_entity.type
_entity.pdbx_description
1 polymer ?
#
loop_
_entity_poly.entity_id
_entity_poly.type
_entity_poly.pdbx_seq_one_letter_code
_entity_poly.pdbx_strand_id
1 'polypeptide(L)'
;MSVQEKIPYVSYIANGSTAKFNIPFDLHNAGYLVVTVDKMIPAVGGYIVNLNDMSITFVTAPRSGAQVELYRDTKLKRDTNYQSYDNSFRPSSVNFDFDSIWQALQDQHMVDARIAARIREEIEQRRVADGLMQGQIEILNQVILSVFNDASSEYVANKLTELNSIIQTAAAAGAGANGWTASLVVDGNETQHQINNQTVRHVESIADLLAIQNPKEGQVVYVKSYHAGLHKGGGLFEYKPTRQSENDGGNIINGWERKVTQSYLNPHNYGATGGGVDDNNDHFAFNRIANVVKTSNKNHFTIHIPDDDYIVGYQTFTTGTGWKYTDVLNIGFAQMTNKHVLMKSDSARIKIKDNMRYGVFHKTTGEPFETVMPWYPGTASYAQTGSIAARVDIGYTINVENIKTFVFSGDIDLDGNMANCVLGGKYGDTGWQVGAYGMRICRVERFSIENIKTHDHCLDGLYIAGCNSQTTPDIFNPDYRGIVRNVQSLRNGRQGCSFAGGQNISWYDCNFADTALPTFKVQSMPKSCFDIEAEVDPIRNARFYNCFFGTAASQSMVADSDNTRDVHFYSCRFINDIGDTVWVRKPQFRFYNCYINGYMEGQYMTSVPEDRTLYMNCTFTDDPKETPNLLHGNRYLINAWDANPIFQDCTMNVHRFGFVATSNMNETLLKPEFNNMLLNVYGTNSKVSWKGNITLRIRDYRPEESRTQFYATFGLNSGKIVIEKMDTIANKIIPYGVPYTVEDTIKSDSVVYLPKGVTVANATGTDDTATKLNALIASLKAANYIA
;
A
#
# COMPACT_ATOMS: atom_id res chain seq x y z
N MET A 1 11.30 -45.44 3.62
CA MET A 1 11.48 -45.39 2.14
C MET A 1 10.26 -44.69 1.59
N SER A 2 10.40 -43.90 0.53
CA SER A 2 9.25 -43.20 -0.08
C SER A 2 8.21 -44.20 -0.60
N VAL A 3 6.93 -43.90 -0.42
CA VAL A 3 5.82 -44.72 -0.92
C VAL A 3 5.90 -44.91 -2.44
N GLN A 4 5.81 -46.15 -2.90
CA GLN A 4 5.87 -46.46 -4.34
C GLN A 4 4.59 -46.06 -5.06
N GLU A 5 4.71 -45.59 -6.31
CA GLU A 5 3.58 -45.29 -7.19
C GLU A 5 2.94 -46.58 -7.71
N LYS A 6 2.04 -47.18 -6.92
CA LYS A 6 1.29 -48.39 -7.26
C LYS A 6 -0.15 -48.27 -6.76
N ILE A 7 -1.08 -48.89 -7.48
CA ILE A 7 -2.46 -49.02 -7.02
C ILE A 7 -2.50 -50.05 -5.88
N PRO A 8 -2.97 -49.70 -4.67
CA PRO A 8 -2.93 -50.59 -3.52
C PRO A 8 -4.11 -51.58 -3.54
N TYR A 9 -4.18 -52.39 -4.60
CA TYR A 9 -5.18 -53.42 -4.84
C TYR A 9 -4.58 -54.65 -5.50
N VAL A 10 -5.04 -55.84 -5.08
CA VAL A 10 -4.80 -57.10 -5.79
C VAL A 10 -6.00 -58.04 -5.65
N SER A 11 -6.24 -58.84 -6.69
CA SER A 11 -7.25 -59.89 -6.70
C SER A 11 -6.61 -61.23 -7.04
N TYR A 12 -6.98 -62.27 -6.30
CA TYR A 12 -6.60 -63.65 -6.51
C TYR A 12 -7.83 -64.52 -6.74
N ILE A 13 -7.67 -65.60 -7.51
CA ILE A 13 -8.68 -66.66 -7.59
C ILE A 13 -8.16 -67.83 -6.75
N ALA A 14 -8.90 -68.19 -5.71
CA ALA A 14 -8.52 -69.29 -4.84
C ALA A 14 -8.68 -70.64 -5.56
N ASN A 15 -7.77 -71.58 -5.28
CA ASN A 15 -7.79 -72.94 -5.84
C ASN A 15 -8.41 -73.97 -4.87
N GLY A 16 -8.91 -73.54 -3.71
CA GLY A 16 -9.49 -74.42 -2.69
C GLY A 16 -8.48 -75.03 -1.70
N SER A 17 -7.18 -74.79 -1.86
CA SER A 17 -6.13 -75.34 -0.97
C SER A 17 -5.14 -74.28 -0.46
N THR A 18 -4.94 -73.19 -1.19
CA THR A 18 -3.99 -72.12 -0.81
C THR A 18 -4.62 -71.19 0.22
N ALA A 19 -3.98 -71.09 1.39
CA ALA A 19 -4.43 -70.23 2.48
C ALA A 19 -3.63 -68.92 2.61
N LYS A 20 -2.40 -68.85 2.06
CA LYS A 20 -1.52 -67.67 2.14
C LYS A 20 -1.58 -66.85 0.84
N PHE A 21 -1.83 -65.55 0.95
CA PHE A 21 -1.91 -64.61 -0.17
C PHE A 21 -1.01 -63.39 0.07
N ASN A 22 -0.31 -62.94 -0.98
CA ASN A 22 0.67 -61.86 -0.89
C ASN A 22 -0.01 -60.46 -0.97
N ILE A 23 0.56 -59.47 -0.29
CA ILE A 23 0.16 -58.06 -0.32
C ILE A 23 1.24 -57.30 -1.12
N PRO A 24 1.01 -56.93 -2.38
CA PRO A 24 2.04 -56.37 -3.26
C PRO A 24 2.23 -54.85 -3.14
N PHE A 25 1.67 -54.23 -2.10
CA PHE A 25 1.67 -52.79 -1.86
C PHE A 25 1.98 -52.46 -0.40
N ASP A 26 2.55 -51.29 -0.15
CA ASP A 26 3.00 -50.89 1.20
C ASP A 26 1.83 -50.79 2.19
N LEU A 27 1.99 -51.44 3.35
CA LEU A 27 0.99 -51.50 4.41
C LEU A 27 1.68 -51.30 5.76
N HIS A 28 1.56 -50.10 6.33
CA HIS A 28 2.19 -49.77 7.61
C HIS A 28 1.36 -50.13 8.84
N ASN A 29 0.06 -50.42 8.64
CA ASN A 29 -0.86 -50.82 9.70
C ASN A 29 -1.83 -51.85 9.16
N ALA A 30 -1.90 -53.02 9.79
CA ALA A 30 -2.82 -54.09 9.40
C ALA A 30 -4.30 -53.64 9.44
N GLY A 31 -4.64 -52.67 10.29
CA GLY A 31 -5.98 -52.10 10.38
C GLY A 31 -6.40 -51.23 9.18
N TYR A 32 -5.49 -50.96 8.23
CA TYR A 32 -5.81 -50.31 6.95
C TYR A 32 -6.01 -51.32 5.82
N LEU A 33 -5.79 -52.62 6.05
CA LEU A 33 -6.03 -53.63 5.04
C LEU A 33 -7.49 -54.06 5.07
N VAL A 34 -8.13 -54.03 3.91
CA VAL A 34 -9.44 -54.63 3.70
C VAL A 34 -9.26 -55.90 2.89
N VAL A 35 -9.89 -56.97 3.38
CA VAL A 35 -9.90 -58.29 2.75
C VAL A 35 -11.33 -58.66 2.45
N THR A 36 -11.62 -59.04 1.21
CA THR A 36 -12.92 -59.59 0.82
C THR A 36 -12.74 -60.93 0.12
N VAL A 37 -13.68 -61.84 0.34
CA VAL A 37 -13.83 -63.10 -0.41
C VAL A 37 -15.20 -63.05 -1.05
N ASP A 38 -15.27 -63.12 -2.38
CA ASP A 38 -16.50 -62.96 -3.16
C ASP A 38 -17.26 -61.67 -2.78
N LYS A 39 -16.52 -60.56 -2.63
CA LYS A 39 -17.01 -59.23 -2.21
C LYS A 39 -17.58 -59.17 -0.79
N MET A 40 -17.46 -60.23 0.01
CA MET A 40 -17.89 -60.28 1.41
C MET A 40 -16.69 -60.21 2.36
N ILE A 41 -16.82 -59.46 3.46
CA ILE A 41 -15.79 -59.39 4.49
C ILE A 41 -15.77 -60.73 5.26
N PRO A 42 -14.63 -61.43 5.34
CA PRO A 42 -14.51 -62.65 6.13
C PRO A 42 -14.86 -62.42 7.60
N ALA A 43 -15.37 -63.46 8.28
CA ALA A 43 -15.67 -63.38 9.71
C ALA A 43 -14.44 -62.92 10.52
N VAL A 44 -14.69 -62.21 11.62
CA VAL A 44 -13.63 -61.72 12.52
C VAL A 44 -12.74 -62.90 12.97
N GLY A 45 -11.43 -62.78 12.74
CA GLY A 45 -10.46 -63.85 13.00
C GLY A 45 -10.28 -64.89 11.88
N GLY A 46 -10.95 -64.71 10.73
CA GLY A 46 -10.87 -65.64 9.59
C GLY A 46 -9.53 -65.62 8.83
N TYR A 47 -8.68 -64.62 9.07
CA TYR A 47 -7.33 -64.52 8.53
C TYR A 47 -6.40 -63.78 9.49
N ILE A 48 -5.10 -63.98 9.30
CA ILE A 48 -4.03 -63.32 10.05
C ILE A 48 -3.18 -62.52 9.06
N VAL A 49 -2.91 -61.25 9.39
CA VAL A 49 -2.01 -60.39 8.61
C VAL A 49 -0.60 -60.48 9.18
N ASN A 50 0.39 -60.76 8.33
CA ASN A 50 1.81 -60.70 8.68
C ASN A 50 2.44 -59.52 7.93
N LEU A 51 2.77 -58.46 8.67
CA LEU A 51 3.38 -57.23 8.13
C LEU A 51 4.87 -57.42 7.75
N ASN A 52 5.57 -58.40 8.32
CA ASN A 52 6.97 -58.68 7.96
C ASN A 52 7.05 -59.43 6.63
N ASP A 53 6.14 -60.37 6.41
CA ASP A 53 6.05 -61.15 5.17
C ASP A 53 5.17 -60.48 4.11
N MET A 54 4.57 -59.33 4.41
CA MET A 54 3.58 -58.64 3.58
C MET A 54 2.53 -59.59 3.00
N SER A 55 1.87 -60.38 3.85
CA SER A 55 0.91 -61.40 3.41
C SER A 55 -0.22 -61.61 4.41
N ILE A 56 -1.32 -62.19 3.94
CA ILE A 56 -2.38 -62.71 4.80
C ILE A 56 -2.39 -64.25 4.75
N THR A 57 -2.79 -64.88 5.84
CA THR A 57 -3.05 -66.33 5.90
C THR A 57 -4.45 -66.57 6.44
N PHE A 58 -5.31 -67.21 5.65
CA PHE A 58 -6.64 -67.61 6.10
C PHE A 58 -6.57 -68.81 7.05
N VAL A 59 -7.45 -68.83 8.05
CA VAL A 59 -7.61 -69.97 8.98
C VAL A 59 -8.19 -71.19 8.25
N THR A 60 -9.00 -70.97 7.23
CA THR A 60 -9.51 -71.99 6.30
C THR A 60 -9.32 -71.50 4.88
N ALA A 61 -8.69 -72.30 4.02
CA ALA A 61 -8.42 -71.93 2.64
C ALA A 61 -9.73 -71.55 1.91
N PRO A 62 -9.78 -70.40 1.21
CA PRO A 62 -10.99 -70.01 0.47
C PRO A 62 -11.35 -71.06 -0.60
N ARG A 63 -12.66 -71.25 -0.82
CA ARG A 63 -13.20 -72.24 -1.76
C ARG A 63 -12.62 -72.04 -3.16
N SER A 64 -12.42 -73.13 -3.90
CA SER A 64 -11.97 -73.05 -5.31
C SER A 64 -12.92 -72.18 -6.15
N GLY A 65 -12.34 -71.24 -6.90
CA GLY A 65 -13.05 -70.23 -7.68
C GLY A 65 -13.44 -68.97 -6.92
N ALA A 66 -13.29 -68.92 -5.59
CA ALA A 66 -13.59 -67.72 -4.81
C ALA A 66 -12.60 -66.60 -5.12
N GLN A 67 -13.11 -65.38 -5.28
CA GLN A 67 -12.33 -64.19 -5.55
C GLN A 67 -11.86 -63.57 -4.24
N VAL A 68 -10.55 -63.63 -3.97
CA VAL A 68 -9.93 -63.00 -2.80
C VAL A 68 -9.36 -61.65 -3.21
N GLU A 69 -9.87 -60.57 -2.64
CA GLU A 69 -9.41 -59.22 -2.93
C GLU A 69 -8.79 -58.58 -1.70
N LEU A 70 -7.63 -57.95 -1.89
CA LEU A 70 -6.90 -57.21 -0.87
C LEU A 70 -6.75 -55.77 -1.34
N TYR A 71 -7.14 -54.80 -0.51
CA TYR A 71 -6.87 -53.40 -0.78
C TYR A 71 -6.60 -52.61 0.49
N ARG A 72 -5.94 -51.46 0.33
CA ARG A 72 -5.69 -50.53 1.42
C ARG A 72 -6.79 -49.47 1.51
N ASP A 73 -7.18 -49.15 2.73
CA ASP A 73 -8.08 -48.07 3.11
C ASP A 73 -7.47 -47.30 4.29
N THR A 74 -6.66 -46.29 3.95
CA THR A 74 -5.93 -45.48 4.92
C THR A 74 -6.87 -44.48 5.58
N LYS A 75 -7.02 -44.55 6.90
CA LYS A 75 -7.86 -43.61 7.65
C LYS A 75 -7.23 -42.21 7.66
N LEU A 76 -8.00 -41.19 7.27
CA LEU A 76 -7.61 -39.78 7.36
C LEU A 76 -7.58 -39.31 8.82
N LYS A 77 -6.43 -39.44 9.48
CA LYS A 77 -6.21 -38.97 10.85
C LYS A 77 -4.82 -38.38 11.01
N ARG A 78 -4.70 -37.32 11.82
CA ARG A 78 -3.42 -36.71 12.19
C ARG A 78 -3.35 -36.58 13.71
N ASP A 79 -2.74 -37.58 14.32
CA ASP A 79 -2.63 -37.67 15.79
C ASP A 79 -1.31 -37.03 16.31
N THR A 80 -0.33 -36.81 15.42
CA THR A 80 1.00 -36.30 15.79
C THR A 80 1.03 -34.76 15.88
N ASN A 81 1.34 -34.24 17.06
CA ASN A 81 1.68 -32.84 17.28
C ASN A 81 3.22 -32.70 17.36
N TYR A 82 3.86 -32.06 16.38
CA TYR A 82 5.32 -31.96 16.36
C TYR A 82 5.83 -30.90 17.34
N GLN A 83 6.72 -31.30 18.22
CA GLN A 83 7.38 -30.46 19.22
C GLN A 83 8.91 -30.65 19.13
N SER A 84 9.65 -29.58 19.40
CA SER A 84 11.11 -29.56 19.32
C SER A 84 11.81 -30.32 20.45
N TYR A 85 11.06 -30.73 21.48
CA TYR A 85 11.62 -31.24 22.74
C TYR A 85 11.17 -32.66 23.13
N ASP A 86 10.24 -33.29 22.40
CA ASP A 86 9.68 -34.62 22.76
C ASP A 86 9.99 -35.72 21.73
N ASN A 87 10.95 -35.48 20.83
CA ASN A 87 11.35 -36.38 19.74
C ASN A 87 10.27 -36.67 18.68
N SER A 88 9.12 -35.99 18.71
CA SER A 88 8.10 -36.12 17.65
C SER A 88 8.57 -35.54 16.31
N PHE A 89 9.51 -34.59 16.29
CA PHE A 89 10.10 -34.01 15.07
C PHE A 89 11.39 -34.72 14.62
N ARG A 90 11.39 -36.06 14.59
CA ARG A 90 12.49 -36.87 14.03
C ARG A 90 12.14 -37.36 12.62
N PRO A 91 13.13 -37.61 11.74
CA PRO A 91 12.88 -38.02 10.35
C PRO A 91 11.94 -39.22 10.20
N SER A 92 11.99 -40.20 11.09
CA SER A 92 11.10 -41.37 11.05
C SER A 92 9.62 -41.01 11.25
N SER A 93 9.32 -40.08 12.16
CA SER A 93 7.95 -39.66 12.48
C SER A 93 7.38 -38.77 11.38
N VAL A 94 8.21 -37.87 10.83
CA VAL A 94 7.82 -37.00 9.71
C VAL A 94 7.62 -37.81 8.44
N ASN A 95 8.52 -38.75 8.12
CA ASN A 95 8.35 -39.64 6.97
C ASN A 95 7.10 -40.50 7.09
N PHE A 96 6.80 -41.03 8.29
CA PHE A 96 5.59 -41.84 8.50
C PHE A 96 4.30 -41.06 8.22
N ASP A 97 4.21 -39.80 8.68
CA ASP A 97 3.04 -38.96 8.44
C ASP A 97 2.93 -38.49 6.98
N PHE A 98 4.05 -38.15 6.32
CA PHE A 98 4.07 -37.85 4.89
C PHE A 98 3.70 -39.05 4.02
N ASP A 99 4.24 -40.22 4.34
CA ASP A 99 3.89 -41.47 3.67
C ASP A 99 2.39 -41.77 3.87
N SER A 100 1.84 -41.58 5.08
CA SER A 100 0.41 -41.80 5.36
C SER A 100 -0.50 -40.86 4.56
N ILE A 101 -0.11 -39.59 4.36
CA ILE A 101 -0.84 -38.63 3.50
C ILE A 101 -0.82 -39.11 2.05
N TRP A 102 0.36 -39.52 1.56
CA TRP A 102 0.50 -40.01 0.19
C TRP A 102 -0.30 -41.30 -0.05
N GLN A 103 -0.33 -42.20 0.93
CA GLN A 103 -1.13 -43.43 0.89
C GLN A 103 -2.63 -43.12 0.82
N ALA A 104 -3.13 -42.15 1.61
CA ALA A 104 -4.53 -41.74 1.54
C ALA A 104 -4.91 -41.10 0.20
N LEU A 105 -4.00 -40.35 -0.42
CA LEU A 105 -4.20 -39.79 -1.77
C LEU A 105 -4.24 -40.89 -2.84
N GLN A 106 -3.38 -41.90 -2.76
CA GLN A 106 -3.43 -43.08 -3.65
C GLN A 106 -4.75 -43.84 -3.51
N ASP A 107 -5.24 -43.99 -2.28
CA ASP A 107 -6.50 -44.69 -1.99
C ASP A 107 -7.71 -43.91 -2.55
N GLN A 108 -7.70 -42.57 -2.50
CA GLN A 108 -8.73 -41.73 -3.14
C GLN A 108 -8.74 -41.86 -4.67
N HIS A 109 -7.56 -41.89 -5.30
CA HIS A 109 -7.44 -42.09 -6.75
C HIS A 109 -7.97 -43.48 -7.20
N MET A 110 -7.91 -44.50 -6.33
CA MET A 110 -8.49 -45.83 -6.55
C MET A 110 -10.04 -45.82 -6.49
N VAL A 111 -10.64 -44.99 -5.63
CA VAL A 111 -12.11 -44.86 -5.52
C VAL A 111 -12.69 -44.33 -6.84
N ASP A 112 -12.06 -43.32 -7.44
CA ASP A 112 -12.48 -42.75 -8.73
C ASP A 112 -12.39 -43.79 -9.87
N ALA A 113 -11.32 -44.58 -9.93
CA ALA A 113 -11.15 -45.64 -10.92
C ALA A 113 -12.17 -46.80 -10.74
N ARG A 114 -12.49 -47.17 -9.50
CA ARG A 114 -13.50 -48.22 -9.20
C ARG A 114 -14.92 -47.77 -9.49
N ILE A 115 -15.25 -46.51 -9.20
CA ILE A 115 -16.56 -45.93 -9.53
C ILE A 115 -16.72 -45.88 -11.06
N ALA A 116 -15.69 -45.43 -11.78
CA ALA A 116 -15.71 -45.43 -13.25
C ALA A 116 -15.86 -46.85 -13.85
N ALA A 117 -15.19 -47.85 -13.28
CA ALA A 117 -15.31 -49.24 -13.72
C ALA A 117 -16.69 -49.84 -13.40
N ARG A 118 -17.24 -49.61 -12.20
CA ARG A 118 -18.60 -50.07 -11.82
C ARG A 118 -19.68 -49.41 -12.67
N ILE A 119 -19.57 -48.11 -12.93
CA ILE A 119 -20.51 -47.41 -13.79
C ILE A 119 -20.46 -48.01 -15.20
N ARG A 120 -19.26 -48.30 -15.73
CA ARG A 120 -19.11 -48.93 -17.04
C ARG A 120 -19.70 -50.35 -17.08
N GLU A 121 -19.47 -51.15 -16.04
CA GLU A 121 -20.03 -52.51 -15.94
C GLU A 121 -21.56 -52.47 -15.83
N GLU A 122 -22.12 -51.57 -15.02
CA GLU A 122 -23.57 -51.44 -14.87
C GLU A 122 -24.23 -50.87 -16.14
N ILE A 123 -23.55 -49.98 -16.87
CA ILE A 123 -24.00 -49.52 -18.19
C ILE A 123 -24.04 -50.70 -19.17
N GLU A 124 -23.00 -51.54 -19.21
CA GLU A 124 -22.98 -52.71 -20.11
C GLU A 124 -24.01 -53.77 -19.70
N GLN A 125 -24.21 -54.01 -18.40
CA GLN A 125 -25.26 -54.91 -17.91
C GLN A 125 -26.65 -54.39 -18.28
N ARG A 126 -26.91 -53.09 -18.13
CA ARG A 126 -28.17 -52.47 -18.56
C ARG A 126 -28.33 -52.54 -20.08
N ARG A 127 -27.27 -52.28 -20.86
CA ARG A 127 -27.30 -52.40 -22.33
C ARG A 127 -27.64 -53.82 -22.79
N VAL A 128 -27.05 -54.83 -22.15
CA VAL A 128 -27.33 -56.24 -22.45
C VAL A 128 -28.74 -56.63 -21.99
N ALA A 129 -29.18 -56.17 -20.81
CA ALA A 129 -30.53 -56.39 -20.31
C ALA A 129 -31.59 -55.74 -21.21
N ASP A 130 -31.36 -54.51 -21.67
CA ASP A 130 -32.23 -53.81 -22.61
C ASP A 130 -32.27 -54.54 -23.96
N GLY A 131 -31.14 -55.05 -24.46
CA GLY A 131 -31.10 -55.88 -25.67
C GLY A 131 -31.84 -57.21 -25.53
N LEU A 132 -31.73 -57.88 -24.39
CA LEU A 132 -32.49 -59.09 -24.06
C LEU A 132 -33.99 -58.79 -23.93
N MET A 133 -34.34 -57.69 -23.27
CA MET A 133 -35.72 -57.24 -23.08
C MET A 133 -36.35 -56.85 -24.42
N GLN A 134 -35.59 -56.23 -25.32
CA GLN A 134 -36.03 -55.89 -26.66
C GLN A 134 -36.22 -57.14 -27.53
N GLY A 135 -35.32 -58.13 -27.44
CA GLY A 135 -35.51 -59.44 -28.09
C GLY A 135 -36.70 -60.22 -27.53
N GLN A 136 -36.96 -60.16 -26.22
CA GLN A 136 -38.15 -60.73 -25.59
C GLN A 136 -39.43 -60.01 -26.03
N ILE A 137 -39.40 -58.68 -26.19
CA ILE A 137 -40.52 -57.88 -26.71
C ILE A 137 -40.78 -58.23 -28.18
N GLU A 138 -39.76 -58.47 -29.00
CA GLU A 138 -39.94 -58.89 -30.39
C GLU A 138 -40.52 -60.30 -30.50
N ILE A 139 -40.04 -61.25 -29.70
CA ILE A 139 -40.61 -62.61 -29.62
C ILE A 139 -42.04 -62.56 -29.07
N LEU A 140 -42.29 -61.76 -28.03
CA LEU A 140 -43.63 -61.55 -27.48
C LEU A 140 -44.55 -60.91 -28.50
N ASN A 141 -44.09 -59.94 -29.29
CA ASN A 141 -44.86 -59.33 -30.38
C ASN A 141 -45.18 -60.35 -31.49
N GLN A 142 -44.25 -61.25 -31.84
CA GLN A 142 -44.51 -62.33 -32.80
C GLN A 142 -45.52 -63.36 -32.26
N VAL A 143 -45.43 -63.72 -30.98
CA VAL A 143 -46.38 -64.61 -30.30
C VAL A 143 -47.76 -63.94 -30.16
N ILE A 144 -47.80 -62.66 -29.76
CA ILE A 144 -49.01 -61.83 -29.68
C ILE A 144 -49.65 -61.72 -31.07
N LEU A 145 -48.90 -61.46 -32.15
CA LEU A 145 -49.42 -61.45 -33.52
C LEU A 145 -50.00 -62.81 -33.95
N SER A 146 -49.41 -63.92 -33.49
CA SER A 146 -49.94 -65.27 -33.76
C SER A 146 -51.20 -65.61 -32.93
N VAL A 147 -51.29 -65.12 -31.69
CA VAL A 147 -52.44 -65.35 -30.78
C VAL A 147 -53.59 -64.38 -31.07
N PHE A 148 -53.32 -63.14 -31.49
CA PHE A 148 -54.33 -62.18 -31.91
C PHE A 148 -54.98 -62.56 -33.24
N ASN A 149 -54.27 -63.21 -34.18
CA ASN A 149 -54.91 -63.69 -35.40
C ASN A 149 -56.00 -64.76 -35.15
N ASP A 150 -55.93 -65.49 -34.03
CA ASP A 150 -56.93 -66.52 -33.66
C ASP A 150 -58.04 -66.02 -32.72
N ALA A 151 -57.97 -64.80 -32.16
CA ALA A 151 -58.90 -64.32 -31.10
C ALA A 151 -59.51 -62.91 -31.29
N SER A 152 -59.33 -62.23 -32.44
CA SER A 152 -59.31 -60.75 -32.56
C SER A 152 -60.60 -59.95 -32.85
N SER A 153 -61.81 -60.48 -32.97
CA SER A 153 -62.90 -59.62 -33.48
C SER A 153 -63.56 -58.70 -32.46
N GLU A 154 -63.72 -59.08 -31.18
CA GLU A 154 -64.63 -58.36 -30.27
C GLU A 154 -63.94 -57.55 -29.16
N TYR A 155 -62.86 -58.08 -28.57
CA TYR A 155 -62.14 -57.41 -27.47
C TYR A 155 -61.35 -56.18 -27.94
N VAL A 156 -60.80 -56.25 -29.16
CA VAL A 156 -59.98 -55.19 -29.77
C VAL A 156 -60.82 -53.94 -30.08
N ALA A 157 -62.07 -54.13 -30.54
CA ALA A 157 -62.98 -53.02 -30.86
C ALA A 157 -63.33 -52.16 -29.62
N ASN A 158 -63.51 -52.78 -28.46
CA ASN A 158 -63.87 -52.09 -27.23
C ASN A 158 -62.71 -51.28 -26.64
N LYS A 159 -61.48 -51.80 -26.66
CA LYS A 159 -60.31 -51.08 -26.13
C LYS A 159 -59.86 -49.92 -27.03
N LEU A 160 -60.02 -50.03 -28.35
CA LEU A 160 -59.78 -48.93 -29.28
C LEU A 160 -60.76 -47.76 -29.07
N THR A 161 -61.99 -48.05 -28.69
CA THR A 161 -63.02 -47.03 -28.42
C THR A 161 -62.73 -46.27 -27.13
N GLU A 162 -62.35 -46.95 -26.04
CA GLU A 162 -61.91 -46.30 -24.80
C GLU A 162 -60.64 -45.46 -25.00
N LEU A 163 -59.65 -45.99 -25.71
CA LEU A 163 -58.39 -45.28 -25.98
C LEU A 163 -58.63 -44.02 -26.82
N ASN A 164 -59.51 -44.08 -27.84
CA ASN A 164 -59.88 -42.92 -28.64
C ASN A 164 -60.64 -41.86 -27.82
N SER A 165 -61.49 -42.26 -26.87
CA SER A 165 -62.19 -41.32 -25.98
C SER A 165 -61.22 -40.54 -25.07
N ILE A 166 -60.21 -41.23 -24.52
CA ILE A 166 -59.17 -40.60 -23.68
C ILE A 166 -58.27 -39.67 -24.52
N ILE A 167 -57.87 -40.10 -25.71
CA ILE A 167 -57.07 -39.27 -26.64
C ILE A 167 -57.85 -38.03 -27.07
N GLN A 168 -59.15 -38.14 -27.39
CA GLN A 168 -59.97 -36.99 -27.74
C GLN A 168 -60.20 -36.04 -26.56
N THR A 169 -60.33 -36.57 -25.34
CA THR A 169 -60.43 -35.75 -24.12
C THR A 169 -59.14 -34.97 -23.85
N ALA A 170 -57.96 -35.61 -24.02
CA ALA A 170 -56.66 -34.97 -23.87
C ALA A 170 -56.37 -33.95 -24.99
N ALA A 171 -56.77 -34.24 -26.22
CA ALA A 171 -56.64 -33.33 -27.37
C ALA A 171 -57.58 -32.11 -27.25
N ALA A 172 -58.82 -32.30 -26.78
CA ALA A 172 -59.76 -31.21 -26.49
C ALA A 172 -59.30 -30.31 -25.32
N ALA A 173 -58.47 -30.85 -24.41
CA ALA A 173 -57.82 -30.11 -23.33
C ALA A 173 -56.47 -29.48 -23.73
N GLY A 174 -56.05 -29.60 -25.00
CA GLY A 174 -54.89 -28.89 -25.56
C GLY A 174 -53.54 -29.61 -25.45
N ALA A 175 -53.51 -30.93 -25.24
CA ALA A 175 -52.28 -31.72 -25.32
C ALA A 175 -51.84 -31.93 -26.79
N GLY A 176 -50.59 -31.59 -27.11
CA GLY A 176 -49.98 -31.79 -28.43
C GLY A 176 -48.84 -32.81 -28.41
N ALA A 177 -48.16 -32.98 -29.56
CA ALA A 177 -47.06 -33.95 -29.73
C ALA A 177 -45.88 -33.74 -28.76
N ASN A 178 -45.74 -32.55 -28.17
CA ASN A 178 -44.69 -32.18 -27.21
C ASN A 178 -45.21 -32.08 -25.76
N GLY A 179 -46.42 -32.57 -25.46
CA GLY A 179 -47.06 -32.46 -24.14
C GLY A 179 -48.07 -31.30 -24.02
N TRP A 180 -48.39 -30.92 -22.79
CA TRP A 180 -49.29 -29.80 -22.48
C TRP A 180 -48.55 -28.47 -22.64
N THR A 181 -49.20 -27.45 -23.21
CA THR A 181 -48.59 -26.11 -23.26
C THR A 181 -48.53 -25.54 -21.84
N ALA A 182 -47.43 -24.86 -21.49
CA ALA A 182 -47.27 -24.25 -20.16
C ALA A 182 -48.38 -23.22 -19.84
N SER A 183 -49.11 -22.73 -20.85
CA SER A 183 -50.25 -21.83 -20.70
C SER A 183 -51.54 -22.54 -20.25
N LEU A 184 -51.59 -23.87 -20.28
CA LEU A 184 -52.76 -24.68 -19.92
C LEU A 184 -52.53 -25.51 -18.65
N VAL A 185 -51.29 -25.64 -18.20
CA VAL A 185 -50.95 -26.21 -16.89
C VAL A 185 -51.11 -25.11 -15.85
N VAL A 186 -52.00 -25.29 -14.88
CA VAL A 186 -52.28 -24.31 -13.81
C VAL A 186 -51.84 -24.83 -12.45
N ASP A 187 -51.23 -23.97 -11.64
CA ASP A 187 -50.95 -24.19 -10.22
C ASP A 187 -51.57 -23.03 -9.43
N GLY A 188 -52.63 -23.32 -8.68
CA GLY A 188 -53.49 -22.31 -8.07
C GLY A 188 -54.21 -21.44 -9.13
N ASN A 189 -54.01 -20.12 -9.04
CA ASN A 189 -54.63 -19.13 -9.94
C ASN A 189 -53.75 -18.74 -11.13
N GLU A 190 -52.56 -19.32 -11.27
CA GLU A 190 -51.57 -18.95 -12.29
C GLU A 190 -51.24 -20.15 -13.19
N THR A 191 -50.93 -19.89 -14.45
CA THR A 191 -50.42 -20.90 -15.40
C THR A 191 -48.92 -21.13 -15.17
N GLN A 192 -48.42 -22.31 -15.53
CA GLN A 192 -46.99 -22.65 -15.49
C GLN A 192 -46.15 -21.67 -16.34
N HIS A 193 -46.72 -21.15 -17.43
CA HIS A 193 -46.10 -20.09 -18.24
C HIS A 193 -45.97 -18.77 -17.47
N GLN A 194 -47.01 -18.36 -16.72
CA GLN A 194 -46.96 -17.18 -15.85
C GLN A 194 -45.94 -17.36 -14.72
N ILE A 195 -45.88 -18.54 -14.11
CA ILE A 195 -44.90 -18.89 -13.06
C ILE A 195 -43.47 -18.86 -13.62
N ASN A 196 -43.26 -19.37 -14.83
CA ASN A 196 -41.96 -19.36 -15.51
C ASN A 196 -41.52 -17.94 -15.88
N ASN A 197 -42.44 -17.07 -16.31
CA ASN A 197 -42.14 -15.66 -16.58
C ASN A 197 -41.88 -14.85 -15.30
N GLN A 198 -42.40 -15.29 -14.16
CA GLN A 198 -42.09 -14.70 -12.85
C GLN A 198 -40.74 -15.16 -12.28
N THR A 199 -40.07 -16.15 -12.90
CA THR A 199 -38.80 -16.72 -12.46
C THR A 199 -37.61 -16.25 -13.32
N VAL A 200 -37.54 -14.97 -13.68
CA VAL A 200 -36.32 -14.37 -14.27
C VAL A 200 -35.17 -14.53 -13.27
N ARG A 201 -34.27 -15.51 -13.50
CA ARG A 201 -33.15 -15.81 -12.59
C ARG A 201 -31.93 -14.94 -12.85
N HIS A 202 -31.81 -14.36 -14.05
CA HIS A 202 -30.69 -13.49 -14.39
C HIS A 202 -31.06 -12.41 -15.42
N VAL A 203 -30.36 -11.28 -15.35
CA VAL A 203 -30.47 -10.16 -16.30
C VAL A 203 -29.07 -9.65 -16.67
N GLU A 204 -28.93 -8.98 -17.82
CA GLU A 204 -27.60 -8.52 -18.31
C GLU A 204 -27.06 -7.33 -17.51
N SER A 205 -27.95 -6.43 -17.06
CA SER A 205 -27.57 -5.15 -16.46
C SER A 205 -28.48 -4.69 -15.31
N ILE A 206 -28.05 -3.64 -14.59
CA ILE A 206 -28.92 -2.94 -13.62
C ILE A 206 -30.09 -2.26 -14.33
N ALA A 207 -29.92 -1.79 -15.56
CA ALA A 207 -31.02 -1.25 -16.35
C ALA A 207 -32.11 -2.31 -16.60
N ASP A 208 -31.71 -3.54 -16.92
CA ASP A 208 -32.65 -4.66 -17.10
C ASP A 208 -33.30 -5.10 -15.79
N LEU A 209 -32.56 -5.06 -14.68
CA LEU A 209 -33.12 -5.31 -13.34
C LEU A 209 -34.26 -4.34 -13.03
N LEU A 210 -34.04 -3.05 -13.32
CA LEU A 210 -35.03 -2.00 -13.09
C LEU A 210 -36.20 -2.04 -14.08
N ALA A 211 -36.05 -2.73 -15.21
CA ALA A 211 -37.12 -2.94 -16.18
C ALA A 211 -38.10 -4.06 -15.77
N ILE A 212 -37.79 -4.85 -14.74
CA ILE A 212 -38.69 -5.88 -14.21
C ILE A 212 -39.97 -5.22 -13.67
N GLN A 213 -41.11 -5.53 -14.28
CA GLN A 213 -42.40 -5.02 -13.85
C GLN A 213 -42.98 -5.85 -12.70
N ASN A 214 -43.57 -5.17 -11.71
CA ASN A 214 -44.22 -5.78 -10.55
C ASN A 214 -43.36 -6.83 -9.81
N PRO A 215 -42.12 -6.48 -9.40
CA PRO A 215 -41.27 -7.41 -8.66
C PRO A 215 -41.92 -7.84 -7.34
N LYS A 216 -41.83 -9.13 -7.02
CA LYS A 216 -42.42 -9.72 -5.81
C LYS A 216 -41.46 -9.56 -4.62
N GLU A 217 -41.99 -9.32 -3.43
CA GLU A 217 -41.17 -9.30 -2.21
C GLU A 217 -40.38 -10.61 -2.06
N GLY A 218 -39.07 -10.51 -1.80
CA GLY A 218 -38.17 -11.65 -1.70
C GLY A 218 -37.71 -12.22 -3.06
N GLN A 219 -38.15 -11.65 -4.19
CA GLN A 219 -37.67 -12.07 -5.51
C GLN A 219 -36.17 -11.85 -5.63
N VAL A 220 -35.42 -12.89 -6.01
CA VAL A 220 -33.97 -12.83 -6.19
C VAL A 220 -33.60 -12.92 -7.67
N VAL A 221 -32.79 -11.97 -8.14
CA VAL A 221 -32.31 -11.87 -9.52
C VAL A 221 -30.79 -11.77 -9.53
N TYR A 222 -30.12 -12.56 -10.37
CA TYR A 222 -28.69 -12.42 -10.63
C TYR A 222 -28.43 -11.43 -11.77
N VAL A 223 -27.79 -10.30 -11.47
CA VAL A 223 -27.37 -9.32 -12.47
C VAL A 223 -25.95 -9.67 -12.92
N LYS A 224 -25.72 -9.86 -14.22
CA LYS A 224 -24.39 -10.22 -14.75
C LYS A 224 -23.37 -9.09 -14.65
N SER A 225 -23.81 -7.84 -14.83
CA SER A 225 -22.93 -6.66 -14.84
C SER A 225 -23.71 -5.41 -14.44
N TYR A 226 -23.04 -4.34 -13.98
CA TYR A 226 -23.71 -3.08 -13.72
C TYR A 226 -24.24 -2.48 -15.03
N HIS A 227 -23.34 -2.31 -15.99
CA HIS A 227 -23.64 -1.95 -17.38
C HIS A 227 -23.52 -3.19 -18.26
N ALA A 228 -24.43 -3.36 -19.22
CA ALA A 228 -24.47 -4.56 -20.08
C ALA A 228 -23.12 -4.80 -20.78
N GLY A 229 -22.68 -6.06 -20.82
CA GLY A 229 -21.45 -6.47 -21.53
C GLY A 229 -20.11 -6.14 -20.85
N LEU A 230 -20.07 -5.37 -19.76
CA LEU A 230 -18.81 -5.05 -19.06
C LEU A 230 -18.30 -6.16 -18.14
N HIS A 231 -19.18 -7.07 -17.71
CA HIS A 231 -18.87 -8.13 -16.74
C HIS A 231 -18.29 -7.63 -15.42
N LYS A 232 -18.67 -6.43 -14.98
CA LYS A 232 -18.20 -5.77 -13.74
C LYS A 232 -19.39 -5.30 -12.92
N GLY A 233 -19.33 -5.44 -11.59
CA GLY A 233 -20.39 -4.94 -10.69
C GLY A 233 -21.68 -5.76 -10.66
N GLY A 234 -21.67 -6.96 -11.25
CA GLY A 234 -22.76 -7.94 -11.15
C GLY A 234 -22.94 -8.50 -9.73
N GLY A 235 -24.00 -9.27 -9.51
CA GLY A 235 -24.31 -9.88 -8.23
C GLY A 235 -25.77 -10.27 -8.06
N LEU A 236 -26.10 -10.91 -6.94
CA LEU A 236 -27.47 -11.23 -6.57
C LEU A 236 -28.15 -10.01 -5.94
N PHE A 237 -29.40 -9.76 -6.34
CA PHE A 237 -30.27 -8.74 -5.77
C PHE A 237 -31.57 -9.37 -5.30
N GLU A 238 -32.08 -8.91 -4.16
CA GLU A 238 -33.36 -9.31 -3.58
C GLU A 238 -34.28 -8.09 -3.54
N TYR A 239 -35.49 -8.22 -4.07
CA TYR A 239 -36.47 -7.14 -4.04
C TYR A 239 -37.15 -7.03 -2.67
N LYS A 240 -37.12 -5.82 -2.11
CA LYS A 240 -37.77 -5.45 -0.85
C LYS A 240 -38.61 -4.19 -1.05
N PRO A 241 -39.96 -4.32 -1.12
CA PRO A 241 -40.83 -3.18 -1.40
C PRO A 241 -40.74 -2.08 -0.33
N THR A 242 -40.40 -2.45 0.91
CA THR A 242 -40.18 -1.50 2.02
C THR A 242 -39.05 -0.51 1.76
N ARG A 243 -38.18 -0.77 0.77
CA ARG A 243 -37.00 0.04 0.44
C ARG A 243 -37.08 0.67 -0.96
N GLN A 244 -38.27 0.68 -1.57
CA GLN A 244 -38.47 1.19 -2.93
C GLN A 244 -38.07 2.67 -3.11
N SER A 245 -38.10 3.45 -2.04
CA SER A 245 -37.72 4.87 -2.04
C SER A 245 -36.23 5.12 -1.75
N GLU A 246 -35.46 4.07 -1.47
CA GLU A 246 -34.02 4.16 -1.26
C GLU A 246 -33.26 3.89 -2.56
N ASN A 247 -32.27 4.73 -2.85
CA ASN A 247 -31.39 4.54 -3.98
C ASN A 247 -30.00 5.11 -3.67
N ASP A 248 -29.02 4.22 -3.47
CA ASP A 248 -27.61 4.60 -3.31
C ASP A 248 -26.80 4.40 -4.59
N GLY A 249 -27.44 3.92 -5.66
CA GLY A 249 -26.83 3.66 -6.96
C GLY A 249 -25.94 2.42 -7.00
N GLY A 250 -25.94 1.56 -5.98
CA GLY A 250 -25.13 0.33 -5.97
C GLY A 250 -25.65 -0.81 -5.11
N ASN A 251 -25.66 -0.68 -3.77
CA ASN A 251 -26.11 -1.75 -2.88
C ASN A 251 -27.63 -1.76 -2.72
N ILE A 252 -28.31 -0.63 -2.86
CA ILE A 252 -29.77 -0.49 -2.81
C ILE A 252 -30.21 0.39 -3.97
N ILE A 253 -31.05 -0.15 -4.85
CA ILE A 253 -31.53 0.57 -6.03
C ILE A 253 -33.04 0.34 -6.17
N ASN A 254 -33.84 1.32 -5.73
CA ASN A 254 -35.30 1.34 -5.86
C ASN A 254 -35.97 0.05 -5.36
N GLY A 255 -35.60 -0.40 -4.16
CA GLY A 255 -36.12 -1.63 -3.55
C GLY A 255 -35.30 -2.89 -3.83
N TRP A 256 -34.45 -2.90 -4.86
CA TRP A 256 -33.51 -4.01 -5.08
C TRP A 256 -32.30 -3.87 -4.16
N GLU A 257 -32.14 -4.80 -3.22
CA GLU A 257 -31.01 -4.87 -2.32
C GLU A 257 -30.01 -5.94 -2.78
N ARG A 258 -28.77 -5.51 -3.04
CA ARG A 258 -27.65 -6.40 -3.35
C ARG A 258 -27.37 -7.32 -2.16
N LYS A 259 -27.16 -8.62 -2.40
CA LYS A 259 -26.86 -9.63 -1.37
C LYS A 259 -25.40 -9.59 -0.91
N VAL A 260 -24.97 -8.43 -0.44
CA VAL A 260 -23.70 -8.16 0.25
C VAL A 260 -24.00 -7.35 1.51
N THR A 261 -23.08 -7.29 2.46
CA THR A 261 -23.25 -6.38 3.59
C THR A 261 -23.29 -4.94 3.08
N GLN A 262 -24.27 -4.13 3.47
CA GLN A 262 -24.39 -2.74 3.01
C GLN A 262 -23.17 -1.84 3.32
N SER A 263 -22.34 -2.24 4.29
CA SER A 263 -21.08 -1.58 4.63
C SER A 263 -19.91 -1.96 3.70
N TYR A 264 -20.09 -2.97 2.83
CA TYR A 264 -19.14 -3.33 1.79
C TYR A 264 -19.43 -2.52 0.53
N LEU A 265 -18.49 -1.64 0.17
CA LEU A 265 -18.59 -0.69 -0.92
C LEU A 265 -17.51 -1.02 -1.96
N ASN A 266 -17.87 -1.00 -3.23
CA ASN A 266 -16.98 -1.36 -4.33
C ASN A 266 -17.31 -0.53 -5.57
N PRO A 267 -16.36 0.17 -6.23
CA PRO A 267 -16.66 1.05 -7.35
C PRO A 267 -17.51 0.42 -8.46
N HIS A 268 -17.23 -0.83 -8.86
CA HIS A 268 -18.04 -1.50 -9.88
C HIS A 268 -19.47 -1.79 -9.42
N ASN A 269 -19.68 -2.10 -8.13
CA ASN A 269 -21.03 -2.24 -7.59
C ASN A 269 -21.85 -0.94 -7.70
N TYR A 270 -21.16 0.21 -7.71
CA TYR A 270 -21.73 1.57 -7.82
C TYR A 270 -21.66 2.14 -9.25
N GLY A 271 -21.28 1.33 -10.23
CA GLY A 271 -21.35 1.65 -11.65
C GLY A 271 -20.06 2.10 -12.31
N ALA A 272 -18.90 1.96 -11.66
CA ALA A 272 -17.61 2.22 -12.30
C ALA A 272 -17.40 1.26 -13.48
N THR A 273 -17.00 1.81 -14.62
CA THR A 273 -16.70 1.07 -15.85
C THR A 273 -15.28 0.53 -15.86
N GLY A 274 -14.32 1.28 -15.30
CA GLY A 274 -12.90 0.99 -15.36
C GLY A 274 -12.37 0.87 -16.80
N GLY A 275 -11.25 0.18 -16.96
CA GLY A 275 -10.59 -0.05 -18.25
C GLY A 275 -10.04 1.21 -18.92
N GLY A 276 -9.85 2.30 -18.18
CA GLY A 276 -9.33 3.57 -18.70
C GLY A 276 -10.33 4.37 -19.53
N VAL A 277 -11.64 4.12 -19.38
CA VAL A 277 -12.69 4.78 -20.17
C VAL A 277 -13.14 6.10 -19.52
N ASP A 278 -13.04 7.22 -20.25
CA ASP A 278 -13.55 8.54 -19.81
C ASP A 278 -15.03 8.73 -20.18
N ASP A 279 -15.93 8.11 -19.43
CA ASP A 279 -17.39 8.27 -19.57
C ASP A 279 -18.05 8.91 -18.33
N ASN A 280 -17.23 9.35 -17.37
CA ASN A 280 -17.58 9.85 -16.02
C ASN A 280 -18.18 8.83 -15.06
N ASN A 281 -18.41 7.57 -15.45
CA ASN A 281 -19.04 6.59 -14.59
C ASN A 281 -18.16 6.25 -13.37
N ASP A 282 -16.85 6.14 -13.56
CA ASP A 282 -15.89 5.94 -12.46
C ASP A 282 -15.99 7.06 -11.42
N HIS A 283 -15.97 8.32 -11.87
CA HIS A 283 -16.10 9.47 -10.99
C HIS A 283 -17.41 9.41 -10.16
N PHE A 284 -18.53 9.14 -10.81
CA PHE A 284 -19.82 9.06 -10.12
C PHE A 284 -19.90 7.87 -9.16
N ALA A 285 -19.27 6.74 -9.48
CA ALA A 285 -19.22 5.58 -8.60
C ALA A 285 -18.48 5.89 -7.29
N PHE A 286 -17.30 6.51 -7.36
CA PHE A 286 -16.57 6.96 -6.16
C PHE A 286 -17.36 8.00 -5.36
N ASN A 287 -18.04 8.93 -6.04
CA ASN A 287 -18.88 9.93 -5.37
C ASN A 287 -20.06 9.28 -4.61
N ARG A 288 -20.72 8.28 -5.21
CA ARG A 288 -21.79 7.50 -4.56
C ARG A 288 -21.28 6.76 -3.33
N ILE A 289 -20.10 6.12 -3.41
CA ILE A 289 -19.45 5.46 -2.26
C ILE A 289 -19.26 6.45 -1.10
N ALA A 290 -18.68 7.63 -1.38
CA ALA A 290 -18.53 8.67 -0.38
C ALA A 290 -19.88 9.08 0.25
N ASN A 291 -20.92 9.23 -0.57
CA ASN A 291 -22.25 9.59 -0.09
C ASN A 291 -22.85 8.52 0.82
N VAL A 292 -22.68 7.22 0.51
CA VAL A 292 -23.14 6.13 1.39
C VAL A 292 -22.49 6.21 2.76
N VAL A 293 -21.18 6.43 2.83
CA VAL A 293 -20.47 6.55 4.12
C VAL A 293 -21.01 7.74 4.93
N LYS A 294 -21.25 8.87 4.27
CA LYS A 294 -21.71 10.12 4.89
C LYS A 294 -23.15 10.08 5.39
N THR A 295 -24.06 9.43 4.65
CA THR A 295 -25.50 9.44 4.96
C THR A 295 -25.96 8.24 5.78
N SER A 296 -25.22 7.13 5.76
CA SER A 296 -25.58 5.93 6.50
C SER A 296 -25.48 6.11 8.02
N ASN A 297 -26.36 5.46 8.77
CA ASN A 297 -26.29 5.37 10.23
C ASN A 297 -25.27 4.34 10.75
N LYS A 298 -24.60 3.59 9.85
CA LYS A 298 -23.56 2.62 10.21
C LYS A 298 -22.26 3.33 10.56
N ASN A 299 -21.48 2.71 11.44
CA ASN A 299 -20.18 3.24 11.88
C ASN A 299 -19.00 2.59 11.16
N HIS A 300 -19.13 1.39 10.61
CA HIS A 300 -18.02 0.62 10.04
C HIS A 300 -18.26 0.39 8.55
N PHE A 301 -17.25 0.67 7.72
CA PHE A 301 -17.29 0.50 6.27
C PHE A 301 -16.03 -0.19 5.77
N THR A 302 -16.20 -1.05 4.78
CA THR A 302 -15.13 -1.64 3.98
C THR A 302 -15.29 -1.14 2.56
N ILE A 303 -14.32 -0.38 2.06
CA ILE A 303 -14.24 0.06 0.67
C ILE A 303 -13.20 -0.82 -0.01
N HIS A 304 -13.60 -1.59 -1.01
CA HIS A 304 -12.71 -2.42 -1.80
C HIS A 304 -12.62 -1.85 -3.22
N ILE A 305 -11.43 -1.46 -3.65
CA ILE A 305 -11.11 -0.91 -4.97
C ILE A 305 -10.38 -1.99 -5.78
N PRO A 306 -11.08 -2.70 -6.69
CA PRO A 306 -10.46 -3.75 -7.50
C PRO A 306 -9.39 -3.21 -8.44
N ASP A 307 -8.46 -4.10 -8.83
CA ASP A 307 -7.48 -3.87 -9.90
C ASP A 307 -8.18 -3.44 -11.18
N ASP A 308 -8.02 -2.18 -11.55
CA ASP A 308 -8.56 -1.60 -12.77
C ASP A 308 -7.96 -0.20 -13.00
N ASP A 309 -8.15 0.32 -14.21
CA ASP A 309 -7.82 1.69 -14.59
C ASP A 309 -9.08 2.57 -14.52
N TYR A 310 -9.15 3.48 -13.56
CA TYR A 310 -10.29 4.39 -13.36
C TYR A 310 -9.96 5.80 -13.84
N ILE A 311 -10.83 6.39 -14.67
CA ILE A 311 -10.71 7.78 -15.12
C ILE A 311 -11.71 8.66 -14.37
N VAL A 312 -11.19 9.56 -13.54
CA VAL A 312 -12.00 10.37 -12.62
C VAL A 312 -11.78 11.88 -12.80
N GLY A 313 -12.70 12.67 -12.27
CA GLY A 313 -12.65 14.13 -12.33
C GLY A 313 -13.84 14.66 -13.10
N TYR A 314 -14.58 15.58 -12.48
CA TYR A 314 -15.81 16.10 -13.07
C TYR A 314 -15.92 17.59 -12.84
N GLN A 315 -16.11 18.34 -13.93
CA GLN A 315 -16.32 19.77 -13.91
C GLN A 315 -17.49 20.13 -14.84
N THR A 316 -18.27 21.13 -14.44
CA THR A 316 -19.37 21.68 -15.24
C THR A 316 -19.18 23.18 -15.39
N PHE A 317 -19.59 23.72 -16.54
CA PHE A 317 -19.53 25.14 -16.81
C PHE A 317 -20.94 25.73 -16.82
N THR A 318 -21.12 26.86 -16.14
CA THR A 318 -22.35 27.65 -16.22
C THR A 318 -22.00 29.11 -16.43
N THR A 319 -22.39 29.66 -17.57
CA THR A 319 -22.15 31.06 -17.93
C THR A 319 -22.58 32.01 -16.81
N GLY A 320 -21.70 32.93 -16.43
CA GLY A 320 -21.91 33.90 -15.34
C GLY A 320 -21.55 33.36 -13.95
N THR A 321 -21.46 32.03 -13.78
CA THR A 321 -20.97 31.39 -12.55
C THR A 321 -19.55 30.87 -12.69
N GLY A 322 -19.17 30.40 -13.88
CA GLY A 322 -17.88 29.77 -14.17
C GLY A 322 -17.91 28.25 -14.05
N TRP A 323 -16.71 27.67 -13.93
CA TRP A 323 -16.54 26.23 -13.73
C TRP A 323 -16.82 25.84 -12.28
N LYS A 324 -17.45 24.68 -12.09
CA LYS A 324 -17.62 24.01 -10.81
C LYS A 324 -17.02 22.62 -10.89
N TYR A 325 -16.55 22.08 -9.77
CA TYR A 325 -15.99 20.75 -9.66
C TYR A 325 -16.73 19.92 -8.62
N THR A 326 -16.54 18.61 -8.69
CA THR A 326 -16.97 17.66 -7.66
C THR A 326 -15.75 16.83 -7.26
N ASP A 327 -15.56 16.59 -5.96
CA ASP A 327 -14.52 15.69 -5.48
C ASP A 327 -14.79 14.24 -5.91
N VAL A 328 -13.73 13.45 -6.09
CA VAL A 328 -13.82 12.05 -6.50
C VAL A 328 -14.36 11.19 -5.35
N LEU A 329 -13.57 11.00 -4.29
CA LEU A 329 -13.97 10.26 -3.08
C LEU A 329 -13.78 11.13 -1.84
N ASN A 330 -14.81 11.87 -1.46
CA ASN A 330 -14.78 12.76 -0.29
C ASN A 330 -15.63 12.26 0.89
N ILE A 331 -14.95 11.63 1.85
CA ILE A 331 -15.47 11.18 3.14
C ILE A 331 -15.05 12.21 4.22
N GLY A 332 -15.54 13.43 4.07
CA GLY A 332 -15.35 14.51 5.05
C GLY A 332 -16.63 14.85 5.80
N PHE A 333 -16.49 15.11 7.09
CA PHE A 333 -17.58 15.59 7.96
C PHE A 333 -17.24 16.96 8.53
N ALA A 334 -18.26 17.77 8.86
CA ALA A 334 -18.05 19.09 9.45
C ALA A 334 -17.46 19.02 10.87
N GLN A 335 -17.70 17.93 11.59
CA GLN A 335 -17.22 17.65 12.94
C GLN A 335 -16.89 16.17 13.07
N MET A 336 -16.07 15.82 14.07
CA MET A 336 -15.66 14.43 14.34
C MET A 336 -16.87 13.49 14.45
N THR A 337 -16.81 12.36 13.74
CA THR A 337 -17.86 11.32 13.75
C THR A 337 -17.31 9.97 14.17
N ASN A 338 -18.16 9.07 14.67
CA ASN A 338 -17.79 7.71 15.07
C ASN A 338 -17.62 6.73 13.89
N LYS A 339 -17.12 7.23 12.74
CA LYS A 339 -16.94 6.46 11.52
C LYS A 339 -15.57 5.78 11.51
N HIS A 340 -15.55 4.55 11.02
CA HIS A 340 -14.37 3.71 10.85
C HIS A 340 -14.38 3.17 9.42
N VAL A 341 -13.34 3.46 8.65
CA VAL A 341 -13.23 3.08 7.24
C VAL A 341 -12.00 2.21 7.05
N LEU A 342 -12.20 0.99 6.57
CA LEU A 342 -11.16 0.14 6.02
C LEU A 342 -11.24 0.23 4.50
N MET A 343 -10.18 0.71 3.86
CA MET A 343 -10.06 0.79 2.41
C MET A 343 -8.97 -0.16 1.95
N LYS A 344 -9.26 -0.98 0.94
CA LYS A 344 -8.30 -1.90 0.32
C LYS A 344 -8.28 -1.66 -1.18
N SER A 345 -7.09 -1.62 -1.77
CA SER A 345 -6.90 -1.62 -3.22
C SER A 345 -6.19 -2.88 -3.68
N ASP A 346 -6.59 -3.42 -4.83
CA ASP A 346 -5.98 -4.59 -5.46
C ASP A 346 -4.99 -4.17 -6.58
N SER A 347 -4.29 -3.02 -6.44
CA SER A 347 -3.41 -2.39 -7.46
C SER A 347 -4.10 -1.44 -8.44
N ALA A 348 -5.27 -0.91 -8.08
CA ALA A 348 -5.99 0.06 -8.90
C ALA A 348 -5.16 1.30 -9.27
N ARG A 349 -5.38 1.81 -10.48
CA ARG A 349 -4.92 3.14 -10.89
C ARG A 349 -6.10 4.09 -10.98
N ILE A 350 -6.03 5.22 -10.27
CA ILE A 350 -7.02 6.29 -10.34
C ILE A 350 -6.37 7.51 -10.98
N LYS A 351 -6.74 7.80 -12.22
CA LYS A 351 -6.18 8.91 -13.00
C LYS A 351 -7.19 10.05 -13.12
N ILE A 352 -6.77 11.27 -12.79
CA ILE A 352 -7.52 12.49 -13.11
C ILE A 352 -7.58 12.64 -14.64
N LYS A 353 -8.77 12.84 -15.20
CA LYS A 353 -8.97 12.94 -16.65
C LYS A 353 -8.28 14.15 -17.28
N ASP A 354 -8.07 14.08 -18.59
CA ASP A 354 -7.44 15.15 -19.34
C ASP A 354 -8.29 16.43 -19.34
N ASN A 355 -7.63 17.56 -19.55
CA ASN A 355 -8.25 18.88 -19.69
C ASN A 355 -9.04 19.37 -18.45
N MET A 356 -8.77 18.85 -17.25
CA MET A 356 -9.32 19.42 -16.03
C MET A 356 -8.77 20.85 -15.81
N ARG A 357 -9.65 21.81 -15.51
CA ARG A 357 -9.29 23.22 -15.30
C ARG A 357 -8.73 23.40 -13.88
N TYR A 358 -7.59 24.07 -13.76
CA TYR A 358 -6.91 24.29 -12.49
C TYR A 358 -6.40 25.74 -12.39
N GLY A 359 -6.85 26.51 -11.39
CA GLY A 359 -6.49 27.92 -11.22
C GLY A 359 -7.68 28.87 -11.33
N VAL A 360 -7.48 30.08 -11.86
CA VAL A 360 -8.52 31.11 -11.99
C VAL A 360 -8.98 31.26 -13.44
N PHE A 361 -10.30 31.28 -13.63
CA PHE A 361 -10.96 31.31 -14.95
C PHE A 361 -12.08 32.34 -14.99
N HIS A 362 -12.37 32.86 -16.18
CA HIS A 362 -13.43 33.83 -16.39
C HIS A 362 -14.81 33.16 -16.32
N LYS A 363 -15.74 33.74 -15.54
CA LYS A 363 -17.06 33.16 -15.22
C LYS A 363 -18.00 33.03 -16.41
N THR A 364 -17.84 33.89 -17.42
CA THR A 364 -18.74 33.93 -18.60
C THR A 364 -18.19 33.17 -19.79
N THR A 365 -16.87 33.13 -19.97
CA THR A 365 -16.24 32.53 -21.16
C THR A 365 -15.62 31.17 -20.87
N GLY A 366 -15.26 30.91 -19.61
CA GLY A 366 -14.59 29.67 -19.21
C GLY A 366 -13.08 29.65 -19.53
N GLU A 367 -12.54 30.73 -20.08
CA GLU A 367 -11.12 30.87 -20.44
C GLU A 367 -10.22 31.16 -19.23
N PRO A 368 -8.93 30.79 -19.28
CA PRO A 368 -7.93 31.19 -18.29
C PRO A 368 -7.97 32.69 -18.03
N PHE A 369 -7.94 33.08 -16.75
CA PHE A 369 -7.97 34.48 -16.34
C PHE A 369 -6.71 34.82 -15.56
N GLU A 370 -5.87 35.72 -16.10
CA GLU A 370 -4.66 36.16 -15.42
C GLU A 370 -4.97 37.03 -14.20
N THR A 371 -4.28 36.78 -13.09
CA THR A 371 -4.52 37.45 -11.81
C THR A 371 -3.31 38.25 -11.35
N VAL A 372 -3.58 39.34 -10.62
CA VAL A 372 -2.56 40.07 -9.85
C VAL A 372 -2.56 39.51 -8.43
N MET A 373 -1.43 38.96 -7.99
CA MET A 373 -1.28 38.34 -6.66
C MET A 373 -1.03 39.40 -5.57
N PRO A 374 -1.51 39.20 -4.32
CA PRO A 374 -2.35 38.08 -3.88
C PRO A 374 -3.76 38.16 -4.48
N TRP A 375 -4.39 37.04 -4.83
CA TRP A 375 -5.76 36.98 -5.36
C TRP A 375 -6.61 35.96 -4.58
N TYR A 376 -7.41 36.45 -3.64
CA TYR A 376 -8.40 35.70 -2.86
C TYR A 376 -9.39 36.67 -2.18
N PRO A 377 -10.57 36.20 -1.70
CA PRO A 377 -11.54 37.05 -1.02
C PRO A 377 -10.92 37.89 0.11
N GLY A 378 -11.11 39.21 0.07
CA GLY A 378 -10.54 40.16 1.03
C GLY A 378 -9.32 40.94 0.52
N THR A 379 -8.78 40.59 -0.65
CA THR A 379 -7.68 41.34 -1.29
C THR A 379 -8.18 42.40 -2.27
N ALA A 380 -7.36 43.43 -2.52
CA ALA A 380 -7.70 44.51 -3.46
C ALA A 380 -7.85 44.02 -4.90
N SER A 381 -7.00 43.08 -5.35
CA SER A 381 -7.07 42.48 -6.69
C SER A 381 -8.37 41.67 -6.88
N TYR A 382 -8.80 40.92 -5.86
CA TYR A 382 -10.04 40.17 -5.87
C TYR A 382 -11.25 41.09 -5.88
N ALA A 383 -11.23 42.21 -5.13
CA ALA A 383 -12.32 43.18 -5.16
C ALA A 383 -12.57 43.76 -6.58
N GLN A 384 -11.51 43.90 -7.39
CA GLN A 384 -11.61 44.42 -8.76
C GLN A 384 -12.14 43.39 -9.76
N THR A 385 -11.79 42.11 -9.59
CA THR A 385 -11.96 41.08 -10.65
C THR A 385 -12.72 39.83 -10.21
N GLY A 386 -12.99 39.65 -8.93
CA GLY A 386 -13.70 38.48 -8.37
C GLY A 386 -15.18 38.40 -8.77
N SER A 387 -15.76 39.48 -9.30
CA SER A 387 -17.10 39.46 -9.91
C SER A 387 -17.12 38.75 -11.26
N ILE A 388 -16.01 38.77 -12.01
CA ILE A 388 -15.89 38.23 -13.38
C ILE A 388 -15.04 36.96 -13.47
N ALA A 389 -14.25 36.63 -12.44
CA ALA A 389 -13.40 35.44 -12.40
C ALA A 389 -13.66 34.59 -11.15
N ALA A 390 -13.37 33.29 -11.24
CA ALA A 390 -13.54 32.32 -10.17
C ALA A 390 -12.35 31.35 -10.09
N ARG A 391 -12.04 30.90 -8.87
CA ARG A 391 -11.15 29.77 -8.63
C ARG A 391 -11.83 28.48 -9.11
N VAL A 392 -11.04 27.56 -9.66
CA VAL A 392 -11.50 26.27 -10.16
C VAL A 392 -10.51 25.20 -9.70
N ASP A 393 -11.00 24.31 -8.84
CA ASP A 393 -10.25 23.19 -8.30
C ASP A 393 -10.46 21.93 -9.16
N ILE A 394 -9.50 21.01 -9.06
CA ILE A 394 -9.69 19.61 -9.46
C ILE A 394 -10.33 18.83 -8.30
N GLY A 395 -10.03 19.23 -7.06
CA GLY A 395 -10.57 18.64 -5.84
C GLY A 395 -9.64 17.58 -5.23
N TYR A 396 -10.24 16.69 -4.44
CA TYR A 396 -9.55 15.53 -3.84
C TYR A 396 -9.74 14.28 -4.70
N THR A 397 -8.66 13.53 -4.94
CA THR A 397 -8.78 12.15 -5.44
C THR A 397 -9.34 11.26 -4.32
N ILE A 398 -8.72 11.30 -3.14
CA ILE A 398 -9.25 10.68 -1.92
C ILE A 398 -9.16 11.67 -0.76
N ASN A 399 -10.27 11.95 -0.07
CA ASN A 399 -10.31 12.72 1.17
C ASN A 399 -11.01 11.93 2.27
N VAL A 400 -10.36 11.87 3.44
CA VAL A 400 -10.93 11.31 4.66
C VAL A 400 -10.73 12.32 5.77
N GLU A 401 -11.84 12.81 6.34
CA GLU A 401 -11.80 13.89 7.31
C GLU A 401 -12.81 13.78 8.43
N ASN A 402 -12.37 14.08 9.67
CA ASN A 402 -13.19 14.10 10.87
C ASN A 402 -13.86 12.74 11.19
N ILE A 403 -13.05 11.67 11.19
CA ILE A 403 -13.50 10.31 11.56
C ILE A 403 -12.55 9.66 12.57
N LYS A 404 -13.03 8.62 13.26
CA LYS A 404 -12.26 7.91 14.29
C LYS A 404 -11.12 7.05 13.74
N THR A 405 -11.34 6.37 12.61
CA THR A 405 -10.35 5.43 12.08
C THR A 405 -10.35 5.36 10.58
N PHE A 406 -9.16 5.42 9.98
CA PHE A 406 -8.94 5.15 8.57
C PHE A 406 -7.77 4.18 8.39
N VAL A 407 -8.02 3.04 7.75
CA VAL A 407 -6.95 2.11 7.37
C VAL A 407 -6.99 1.95 5.87
N PHE A 408 -5.85 2.17 5.21
CA PHE A 408 -5.65 1.85 3.81
C PHE A 408 -4.63 0.72 3.69
N SER A 409 -4.93 -0.31 2.89
CA SER A 409 -4.03 -1.42 2.60
C SER A 409 -4.08 -1.86 1.13
N GLY A 410 -3.06 -2.62 0.72
CA GLY A 410 -2.85 -3.00 -0.68
C GLY A 410 -2.24 -1.86 -1.51
N ASP A 411 -2.08 -2.07 -2.81
CA ASP A 411 -1.33 -1.16 -3.68
C ASP A 411 -2.28 -0.23 -4.45
N ILE A 412 -1.93 1.05 -4.61
CA ILE A 412 -2.71 2.01 -5.41
C ILE A 412 -1.82 3.04 -6.11
N ASP A 413 -2.20 3.39 -7.33
CA ASP A 413 -1.57 4.46 -8.11
C ASP A 413 -2.54 5.63 -8.31
N LEU A 414 -2.26 6.77 -7.67
CA LEU A 414 -3.00 8.02 -7.80
C LEU A 414 -2.26 8.94 -8.77
N ASP A 415 -2.85 9.17 -9.94
CA ASP A 415 -2.25 9.97 -11.02
C ASP A 415 -3.04 11.27 -11.20
N GLY A 416 -2.44 12.38 -10.75
CA GLY A 416 -3.01 13.71 -10.82
C GLY A 416 -3.03 14.33 -12.23
N ASN A 417 -2.34 13.70 -13.19
CA ASN A 417 -2.35 14.07 -14.61
C ASN A 417 -2.04 15.57 -14.89
N MET A 418 -1.17 16.19 -14.08
CA MET A 418 -0.84 17.62 -14.14
C MET A 418 -0.45 18.09 -15.54
N ALA A 419 0.28 17.29 -16.32
CA ALA A 419 0.73 17.67 -17.66
C ALA A 419 -0.45 18.05 -18.59
N ASN A 420 -1.59 17.39 -18.43
CA ASN A 420 -2.77 17.52 -19.30
C ASN A 420 -3.87 18.41 -18.72
N CYS A 421 -3.63 19.12 -17.62
CA CYS A 421 -4.60 20.09 -17.09
C CYS A 421 -4.69 21.33 -17.99
N VAL A 422 -5.80 22.07 -17.92
CA VAL A 422 -5.88 23.43 -18.46
C VAL A 422 -5.52 24.38 -17.31
N LEU A 423 -4.43 25.13 -17.46
CA LEU A 423 -3.94 26.01 -16.40
C LEU A 423 -4.57 27.41 -16.52
N GLY A 424 -5.23 27.84 -15.44
CA GLY A 424 -5.78 29.17 -15.26
C GLY A 424 -4.79 30.11 -14.57
N GLY A 425 -5.26 31.31 -14.21
CA GLY A 425 -4.45 32.24 -13.40
C GLY A 425 -4.19 31.72 -11.99
N LYS A 426 -3.31 32.45 -11.30
CA LYS A 426 -2.85 32.15 -9.94
C LYS A 426 -3.93 32.48 -8.91
N TYR A 427 -3.96 31.76 -7.79
CA TYR A 427 -4.90 31.95 -6.70
C TYR A 427 -4.17 31.82 -5.37
N GLY A 428 -4.52 32.66 -4.40
CA GLY A 428 -3.88 32.70 -3.08
C GLY A 428 -2.91 33.87 -2.95
N ASP A 429 -1.94 33.76 -2.05
CA ASP A 429 -0.91 34.78 -1.86
C ASP A 429 0.30 34.56 -2.77
N THR A 430 0.60 33.29 -3.09
CA THR A 430 1.66 32.90 -4.02
C THR A 430 1.31 31.65 -4.82
N GLY A 431 1.66 31.64 -6.12
CA GLY A 431 1.44 30.48 -6.99
C GLY A 431 -0.02 30.10 -7.23
N TRP A 432 -0.29 28.79 -7.29
CA TRP A 432 -1.61 28.20 -7.46
C TRP A 432 -1.97 27.40 -6.20
N GLN A 433 -2.55 28.06 -5.20
CA GLN A 433 -3.01 27.42 -3.96
C GLN A 433 -4.47 26.99 -4.11
N VAL A 434 -4.71 26.10 -5.07
CA VAL A 434 -6.04 25.59 -5.44
C VAL A 434 -6.08 24.08 -5.25
N GLY A 435 -7.22 23.53 -4.83
CA GLY A 435 -7.36 22.11 -4.54
C GLY A 435 -7.10 21.20 -5.74
N ALA A 436 -6.11 20.33 -5.63
CA ALA A 436 -5.81 19.26 -6.57
C ALA A 436 -4.94 18.21 -5.87
N TYR A 437 -5.49 17.61 -4.82
CA TYR A 437 -4.74 16.70 -3.95
C TYR A 437 -4.85 15.24 -4.43
N GLY A 438 -3.78 14.47 -4.23
CA GLY A 438 -3.83 13.01 -4.32
C GLY A 438 -4.66 12.43 -3.20
N MET A 439 -4.05 12.25 -2.02
CA MET A 439 -4.76 11.78 -0.84
C MET A 439 -4.67 12.80 0.30
N ARG A 440 -5.82 13.11 0.92
CA ARG A 440 -5.90 13.94 2.12
C ARG A 440 -6.49 13.16 3.30
N ILE A 441 -5.75 13.16 4.40
CA ILE A 441 -6.16 12.62 5.71
C ILE A 441 -6.14 13.78 6.69
N CYS A 442 -7.30 14.22 7.17
CA CYS A 442 -7.40 15.38 8.06
C CYS A 442 -8.26 15.08 9.29
N ARG A 443 -7.79 15.39 10.49
CA ARG A 443 -8.49 15.12 11.76
C ARG A 443 -9.03 13.69 11.83
N VAL A 444 -8.16 12.73 11.54
CA VAL A 444 -8.40 11.31 11.78
C VAL A 444 -7.63 10.91 13.04
N GLU A 445 -8.33 10.37 14.05
CA GLU A 445 -7.69 10.03 15.32
C GLU A 445 -6.65 8.92 15.13
N ARG A 446 -7.04 7.83 14.47
CA ARG A 446 -6.18 6.66 14.23
C ARG A 446 -6.13 6.37 12.74
N PHE A 447 -4.95 6.45 12.13
CA PHE A 447 -4.80 6.03 10.75
C PHE A 447 -3.57 5.17 10.49
N SER A 448 -3.68 4.31 9.47
CA SER A 448 -2.57 3.53 8.93
C SER A 448 -2.74 3.45 7.42
N ILE A 449 -1.76 3.90 6.65
CA ILE A 449 -1.76 3.77 5.19
C ILE A 449 -0.45 3.17 4.71
N GLU A 450 -0.52 2.35 3.66
CA GLU A 450 0.65 1.72 3.08
C GLU A 450 0.56 1.58 1.56
N ASN A 451 1.71 1.49 0.90
CA ASN A 451 1.87 1.16 -0.53
C ASN A 451 1.07 2.07 -1.48
N ILE A 452 1.15 3.39 -1.25
CA ILE A 452 0.50 4.38 -2.11
C ILE A 452 1.56 5.02 -3.00
N LYS A 453 1.35 4.97 -4.32
CA LYS A 453 2.03 5.83 -5.28
C LYS A 453 1.10 6.99 -5.61
N THR A 454 1.52 8.22 -5.39
CA THR A 454 0.73 9.43 -5.63
C THR A 454 1.59 10.43 -6.39
N HIS A 455 1.16 10.84 -7.58
CA HIS A 455 2.05 11.57 -8.47
C HIS A 455 1.37 12.50 -9.47
N ASP A 456 2.14 13.45 -9.98
CA ASP A 456 1.70 14.40 -11.00
C ASP A 456 0.42 15.16 -10.60
N HIS A 457 0.22 15.43 -9.31
CA HIS A 457 -0.88 16.29 -8.84
C HIS A 457 -0.53 17.76 -9.06
N CYS A 458 -1.52 18.59 -9.44
CA CYS A 458 -1.26 20.03 -9.64
C CYS A 458 -0.92 20.75 -8.32
N LEU A 459 -1.42 20.24 -7.19
CA LEU A 459 -1.10 20.74 -5.86
C LEU A 459 -0.18 19.75 -5.12
N ASP A 460 -0.70 19.03 -4.10
CA ASP A 460 0.09 18.18 -3.23
C ASP A 460 -0.26 16.71 -3.42
N GLY A 461 0.73 15.83 -3.48
CA GLY A 461 0.50 14.39 -3.63
C GLY A 461 -0.15 13.76 -2.40
N LEU A 462 0.26 14.22 -1.21
CA LEU A 462 -0.27 13.78 0.08
C LEU A 462 -0.50 14.99 1.00
N TYR A 463 -1.59 14.97 1.75
CA TYR A 463 -1.84 15.93 2.83
C TYR A 463 -2.22 15.16 4.10
N ILE A 464 -1.38 15.24 5.13
CA ILE A 464 -1.60 14.58 6.43
C ILE A 464 -1.77 15.64 7.51
N ALA A 465 -2.93 15.64 8.16
CA ALA A 465 -3.16 16.34 9.41
C ALA A 465 -3.90 15.40 10.37
N GLY A 466 -3.17 14.65 11.20
CA GLY A 466 -3.77 13.88 12.29
C GLY A 466 -4.37 14.78 13.37
N CYS A 467 -5.04 14.19 14.36
CA CYS A 467 -5.59 14.95 15.48
C CYS A 467 -4.50 15.36 16.49
N ASN A 468 -4.60 16.57 17.02
CA ASN A 468 -3.95 16.96 18.28
C ASN A 468 -4.79 18.04 19.01
N SER A 469 -4.55 18.23 20.31
CA SER A 469 -5.17 19.31 21.08
C SER A 469 -4.57 20.66 20.70
N GLN A 470 -5.40 21.64 20.37
CA GLN A 470 -4.94 23.02 20.13
C GLN A 470 -4.58 23.77 21.42
N THR A 471 -5.16 23.38 22.56
CA THR A 471 -4.96 24.05 23.86
C THR A 471 -3.93 23.37 24.74
N THR A 472 -3.78 22.05 24.61
CA THR A 472 -2.85 21.22 25.40
C THR A 472 -2.06 20.25 24.51
N PRO A 473 -1.36 20.74 23.48
CA PRO A 473 -0.75 19.91 22.43
C PRO A 473 0.30 18.91 22.92
N ASP A 474 0.89 19.18 24.09
CA ASP A 474 1.97 18.38 24.67
C ASP A 474 1.47 17.22 25.55
N ILE A 475 0.16 17.17 25.84
CA ILE A 475 -0.42 16.06 26.58
C ILE A 475 -0.58 14.89 25.61
N PHE A 476 0.08 13.77 25.92
CA PHE A 476 -0.05 12.54 25.15
C PHE A 476 -1.50 12.04 25.15
N ASN A 477 -2.03 11.78 23.96
CA ASN A 477 -3.31 11.13 23.75
C ASN A 477 -3.09 9.78 23.03
N PRO A 478 -3.42 8.63 23.66
CA PRO A 478 -3.22 7.30 23.07
C PRO A 478 -4.09 7.03 21.82
N ASP A 479 -5.14 7.83 21.63
CA ASP A 479 -6.06 7.71 20.51
C ASP A 479 -5.59 8.48 19.29
N TYR A 480 -4.70 9.45 19.45
CA TYR A 480 -4.12 10.21 18.34
C TYR A 480 -2.84 9.53 17.90
N ARG A 481 -2.89 8.87 16.73
CA ARG A 481 -1.74 8.17 16.15
C ARG A 481 -1.88 7.90 14.67
N GLY A 482 -0.75 7.88 13.97
CA GLY A 482 -0.69 7.66 12.53
C GLY A 482 0.48 6.78 12.10
N ILE A 483 0.27 5.94 11.09
CA ILE A 483 1.33 5.19 10.40
C ILE A 483 1.21 5.45 8.90
N VAL A 484 2.32 5.77 8.26
CA VAL A 484 2.48 5.81 6.79
C VAL A 484 3.66 4.94 6.46
N ARG A 485 3.49 4.00 5.55
CA ARG A 485 4.55 3.07 5.15
C ARG A 485 4.63 2.98 3.64
N ASN A 486 5.85 2.95 3.09
CA ASN A 486 6.07 2.68 1.67
C ASN A 486 5.20 3.57 0.75
N VAL A 487 5.13 4.87 1.05
CA VAL A 487 4.44 5.84 0.21
C VAL A 487 5.45 6.51 -0.71
N GLN A 488 5.10 6.59 -1.99
CA GLN A 488 5.88 7.26 -3.03
C GLN A 488 5.08 8.47 -3.52
N SER A 489 5.47 9.66 -3.10
CA SER A 489 4.87 10.91 -3.56
C SER A 489 5.81 11.66 -4.50
N LEU A 490 5.49 11.66 -5.79
CA LEU A 490 6.46 12.00 -6.84
C LEU A 490 5.90 13.06 -7.81
N ARG A 491 6.74 13.95 -8.31
CA ARG A 491 6.41 14.83 -9.45
C ARG A 491 5.20 15.76 -9.25
N ASN A 492 4.92 16.18 -8.03
CA ASN A 492 3.77 17.04 -7.74
C ASN A 492 4.09 18.53 -7.97
N GLY A 493 3.07 19.32 -8.32
CA GLY A 493 3.21 20.71 -8.73
C GLY A 493 3.46 21.70 -7.60
N ARG A 494 3.14 21.35 -6.34
CA ARG A 494 3.40 22.17 -5.16
C ARG A 494 4.21 21.42 -4.10
N GLN A 495 3.69 20.33 -3.54
CA GLN A 495 4.41 19.53 -2.55
C GLN A 495 4.33 18.02 -2.78
N GLY A 496 5.37 17.30 -2.35
CA GLY A 496 5.27 15.86 -2.20
C GLY A 496 4.31 15.53 -1.06
N CYS A 497 4.47 16.16 0.10
CA CYS A 497 3.53 16.04 1.21
C CYS A 497 3.44 17.32 2.03
N SER A 498 2.23 17.73 2.38
CA SER A 498 1.96 18.66 3.48
C SER A 498 1.67 17.87 4.76
N PHE A 499 2.50 18.03 5.78
CA PHE A 499 2.26 17.49 7.11
C PHE A 499 1.80 18.62 8.02
N ALA A 500 0.49 18.72 8.19
CA ALA A 500 -0.20 19.88 8.71
C ALA A 500 -0.79 19.72 10.11
N GLY A 501 -0.57 18.59 10.76
CA GLY A 501 -0.99 18.40 12.14
C GLY A 501 -0.92 16.97 12.66
N GLY A 502 -0.97 16.84 13.98
CA GLY A 502 -1.20 15.57 14.66
C GLY A 502 -0.14 15.17 15.68
N GLN A 503 -0.45 14.13 16.44
CA GLN A 503 0.41 13.58 17.48
C GLN A 503 0.69 12.09 17.24
N ASN A 504 1.90 11.64 17.57
CA ASN A 504 2.32 10.21 17.53
C ASN A 504 2.23 9.59 16.13
N ILE A 505 2.91 10.21 15.17
CA ILE A 505 2.82 9.85 13.76
C ILE A 505 4.17 9.30 13.28
N SER A 506 4.20 8.10 12.71
CA SER A 506 5.44 7.40 12.35
C SER A 506 5.49 6.94 10.89
N TRP A 507 6.44 7.46 10.13
CA TRP A 507 6.66 7.19 8.70
C TRP A 507 7.78 6.18 8.48
N TYR A 508 7.56 5.23 7.59
CA TYR A 508 8.49 4.15 7.28
C TYR A 508 8.69 4.02 5.77
N ASP A 509 9.94 3.99 5.32
CA ASP A 509 10.29 3.61 3.94
C ASP A 509 9.59 4.47 2.87
N CYS A 510 9.34 5.75 3.17
CA CYS A 510 8.63 6.66 2.26
C CYS A 510 9.60 7.42 1.35
N ASN A 511 9.12 7.81 0.17
CA ASN A 511 9.87 8.55 -0.84
C ASN A 511 9.07 9.78 -1.28
N PHE A 512 9.63 10.97 -1.08
CA PHE A 512 9.09 12.25 -1.54
C PHE A 512 10.11 12.91 -2.44
N ALA A 513 9.83 13.04 -3.74
CA ALA A 513 10.83 13.50 -4.70
C ALA A 513 10.25 14.17 -5.95
N ASP A 514 11.13 14.87 -6.65
CA ASP A 514 10.88 15.53 -7.93
C ASP A 514 9.77 16.57 -7.85
N THR A 515 9.70 17.36 -6.79
CA THR A 515 8.59 18.30 -6.58
C THR A 515 8.81 19.63 -7.29
N ALA A 516 7.76 20.09 -7.99
CA ALA A 516 7.63 21.41 -8.60
C ALA A 516 8.83 21.81 -9.47
N LEU A 517 9.45 20.83 -10.14
CA LEU A 517 10.66 21.04 -10.91
C LEU A 517 10.44 22.08 -12.01
N PRO A 518 11.50 22.80 -12.45
CA PRO A 518 11.38 23.87 -13.45
C PRO A 518 10.74 23.46 -14.78
N THR A 519 10.75 22.17 -15.11
CA THR A 519 10.15 21.60 -16.33
C THR A 519 8.65 21.32 -16.19
N PHE A 520 8.08 21.42 -14.99
CA PHE A 520 6.69 21.09 -14.73
C PHE A 520 5.76 22.23 -15.14
N LYS A 521 4.56 21.84 -15.56
CA LYS A 521 3.49 22.76 -15.96
C LYS A 521 2.98 23.61 -14.79
N VAL A 522 2.93 23.03 -13.59
CA VAL A 522 2.57 23.74 -12.36
C VAL A 522 3.77 23.73 -11.42
N GLN A 523 4.10 24.91 -10.89
CA GLN A 523 5.18 25.12 -9.91
C GLN A 523 4.70 26.12 -8.87
N SER A 524 4.02 25.63 -7.84
CA SER A 524 3.37 26.44 -6.81
C SER A 524 4.16 26.42 -5.51
N MET A 525 4.23 27.56 -4.81
CA MET A 525 4.97 27.67 -3.55
C MET A 525 4.30 26.86 -2.42
N PRO A 526 5.08 26.25 -1.52
CA PRO A 526 6.53 26.45 -1.30
C PRO A 526 7.46 25.53 -2.10
N LYS A 527 6.95 24.68 -3.01
CA LYS A 527 7.78 23.83 -3.89
C LYS A 527 8.69 22.84 -3.14
N SER A 528 8.21 22.24 -2.05
CA SER A 528 9.01 21.33 -1.20
C SER A 528 8.62 19.86 -1.35
N CYS A 529 9.58 18.94 -1.25
CA CYS A 529 9.23 17.51 -1.23
C CYS A 529 8.40 17.16 0.01
N PHE A 530 8.71 17.75 1.16
CA PHE A 530 7.96 17.57 2.40
C PHE A 530 7.89 18.87 3.20
N ASP A 531 6.69 19.32 3.52
CA ASP A 531 6.44 20.52 4.31
C ASP A 531 5.84 20.15 5.66
N ILE A 532 6.43 20.65 6.75
CA ILE A 532 6.00 20.42 8.13
C ILE A 532 5.59 21.76 8.73
N GLU A 533 4.32 22.08 8.59
CA GLU A 533 3.75 23.36 9.01
C GLU A 533 2.41 23.08 9.66
N ALA A 534 2.25 23.36 10.95
CA ALA A 534 1.06 22.98 11.72
C ALA A 534 -0.18 23.84 11.40
N GLU A 535 -0.65 23.83 10.15
CA GLU A 535 -1.78 24.62 9.63
C GLU A 535 -3.13 24.21 10.25
N VAL A 536 -3.28 22.93 10.62
CA VAL A 536 -4.56 22.38 11.09
C VAL A 536 -4.58 22.24 12.61
N ASP A 537 -3.65 21.46 13.15
CA ASP A 537 -3.51 21.19 14.58
C ASP A 537 -2.00 21.09 14.92
N PRO A 538 -1.55 21.34 16.17
CA PRO A 538 -0.14 21.27 16.53
C PRO A 538 0.52 19.91 16.25
N ILE A 539 1.78 19.91 15.83
CA ILE A 539 2.54 18.70 15.50
C ILE A 539 3.43 18.29 16.67
N ARG A 540 3.34 17.02 17.11
CA ARG A 540 4.15 16.43 18.21
C ARG A 540 4.49 14.97 17.97
N ASN A 541 5.64 14.53 18.49
CA ASN A 541 6.08 13.13 18.46
C ASN A 541 5.96 12.51 17.06
N ALA A 542 6.50 13.21 16.06
CA ALA A 542 6.58 12.69 14.69
C ALA A 542 7.92 11.98 14.48
N ARG A 543 7.90 10.79 13.86
CA ARG A 543 9.06 9.92 13.69
C ARG A 543 9.17 9.44 12.25
N PHE A 544 10.35 9.54 11.67
CA PHE A 544 10.60 9.16 10.28
C PHE A 544 11.72 8.13 10.26
N TYR A 545 11.49 6.98 9.64
CA TYR A 545 12.43 5.87 9.57
C TYR A 545 12.70 5.52 8.12
N ASN A 546 13.98 5.54 7.73
CA ASN A 546 14.43 5.12 6.40
C ASN A 546 13.67 5.82 5.25
N CYS A 547 13.34 7.11 5.42
CA CYS A 547 12.64 7.89 4.40
C CYS A 547 13.63 8.63 3.49
N PHE A 548 13.23 8.85 2.24
CA PHE A 548 13.94 9.63 1.24
C PHE A 548 13.20 10.92 0.91
N PHE A 549 13.91 12.03 1.00
CA PHE A 549 13.48 13.37 0.63
C PHE A 549 14.40 13.84 -0.51
N GLY A 550 13.89 13.75 -1.74
CA GLY A 550 14.64 14.01 -2.96
C GLY A 550 14.59 15.47 -3.42
N THR A 551 14.91 15.66 -4.69
CA THR A 551 15.03 16.98 -5.32
C THR A 551 13.69 17.70 -5.37
N ALA A 552 13.67 18.95 -4.90
CA ALA A 552 12.57 19.87 -5.03
C ALA A 552 13.08 21.19 -5.63
N ALA A 553 12.21 21.95 -6.29
CA ALA A 553 12.60 23.28 -6.76
C ALA A 553 12.88 24.28 -5.62
N SER A 554 12.47 23.98 -4.38
CA SER A 554 12.85 24.71 -3.17
C SER A 554 13.51 23.77 -2.14
N GLN A 555 12.82 23.30 -1.10
CA GLN A 555 13.43 22.46 -0.05
C GLN A 555 13.07 20.97 -0.21
N SER A 556 14.00 20.03 0.06
CA SER A 556 13.62 18.62 0.20
C SER A 556 12.74 18.42 1.44
N MET A 557 13.07 19.08 2.56
CA MET A 557 12.21 19.12 3.74
C MET A 557 12.26 20.51 4.39
N VAL A 558 11.09 21.06 4.69
CA VAL A 558 10.93 22.39 5.30
C VAL A 558 10.01 22.32 6.53
N ALA A 559 10.36 23.09 7.56
CA ALA A 559 9.57 23.36 8.75
C ALA A 559 9.81 24.80 9.19
N ASP A 560 8.99 25.75 8.74
CA ASP A 560 9.20 27.19 8.97
C ASP A 560 8.26 27.79 10.02
N SER A 561 6.94 27.55 9.87
CA SER A 561 5.89 28.23 10.66
C SER A 561 5.07 27.32 11.56
N ASP A 562 4.30 27.97 12.44
CA ASP A 562 3.30 27.36 13.32
C ASP A 562 3.81 26.44 14.45
N ASN A 563 2.88 25.83 15.17
CA ASN A 563 3.12 25.15 16.43
C ASN A 563 3.63 23.71 16.22
N THR A 564 4.87 23.58 15.76
CA THR A 564 5.56 22.32 15.47
C THR A 564 6.74 22.12 16.40
N ARG A 565 6.86 20.94 17.03
CA ARG A 565 8.06 20.48 17.74
C ARG A 565 8.07 18.96 17.92
N ASP A 566 9.19 18.41 18.39
CA ASP A 566 9.37 16.98 18.67
C ASP A 566 9.22 16.12 17.39
N VAL A 567 10.11 16.37 16.44
CA VAL A 567 10.15 15.72 15.12
C VAL A 567 11.51 15.06 14.92
N HIS A 568 11.54 13.73 14.77
CA HIS A 568 12.79 12.98 14.68
C HIS A 568 12.90 12.17 13.40
N PHE A 569 14.09 12.17 12.80
CA PHE A 569 14.47 11.42 11.61
C PHE A 569 15.54 10.38 11.95
N TYR A 570 15.36 9.16 11.49
CA TYR A 570 16.25 8.02 11.73
C TYR A 570 16.61 7.40 10.38
N SER A 571 17.91 7.34 10.08
CA SER A 571 18.43 6.72 8.87
C SER A 571 17.80 7.26 7.57
N CYS A 572 17.40 8.54 7.58
CA CYS A 572 16.77 9.18 6.43
C CYS A 572 17.81 9.77 5.48
N ARG A 573 17.42 9.94 4.21
CA ARG A 573 18.25 10.53 3.15
C ARG A 573 17.62 11.81 2.64
N PHE A 574 18.38 12.90 2.59
CA PHE A 574 17.96 14.20 2.05
C PHE A 574 18.92 14.55 0.92
N ILE A 575 18.42 14.64 -0.31
CA ILE A 575 19.24 14.93 -1.48
C ILE A 575 18.51 15.96 -2.33
N ASN A 576 19.09 17.14 -2.51
CA ASN A 576 18.54 18.16 -3.39
C ASN A 576 19.56 18.62 -4.41
N ASP A 577 19.22 18.40 -5.69
CA ASP A 577 20.06 18.79 -6.82
C ASP A 577 19.81 20.23 -7.31
N ILE A 578 18.79 20.92 -6.77
CA ILE A 578 18.40 22.25 -7.24
C ILE A 578 18.38 23.24 -6.08
N GLY A 579 17.51 23.00 -5.09
CA GLY A 579 17.35 23.89 -3.94
C GLY A 579 18.03 23.37 -2.67
N ASP A 580 17.45 23.66 -1.51
CA ASP A 580 18.04 23.31 -0.22
C ASP A 580 17.59 21.91 0.23
N THR A 581 18.40 21.23 1.02
CA THR A 581 18.08 19.89 1.55
C THR A 581 17.12 19.98 2.74
N VAL A 582 17.52 20.70 3.78
CA VAL A 582 16.80 20.76 5.06
C VAL A 582 16.65 22.22 5.47
N TRP A 583 15.43 22.59 5.87
CA TRP A 583 15.09 23.87 6.50
C TRP A 583 14.23 23.63 7.75
N VAL A 584 14.75 23.95 8.92
CA VAL A 584 14.13 23.71 10.23
C VAL A 584 14.24 24.94 11.13
N ARG A 585 13.18 25.74 11.20
CA ARG A 585 13.02 26.86 12.14
C ARG A 585 12.12 26.51 13.33
N LYS A 586 12.10 25.23 13.72
CA LYS A 586 11.24 24.71 14.77
C LYS A 586 12.01 23.96 15.87
N PRO A 587 11.53 24.02 17.13
CA PRO A 587 12.22 23.39 18.26
C PRO A 587 12.16 21.86 18.22
N GLN A 588 13.12 21.22 18.89
CA GLN A 588 13.13 19.77 19.17
C GLN A 588 13.15 18.90 17.90
N PHE A 589 13.82 19.37 16.85
CA PHE A 589 14.10 18.55 15.67
C PHE A 589 15.38 17.75 15.88
N ARG A 590 15.34 16.45 15.55
CA ARG A 590 16.49 15.57 15.72
C ARG A 590 16.71 14.66 14.52
N PHE A 591 17.96 14.50 14.13
CA PHE A 591 18.40 13.68 13.01
C PHE A 591 19.43 12.69 13.51
N TYR A 592 19.16 11.41 13.30
CA TYR A 592 20.00 10.31 13.74
C TYR A 592 20.40 9.47 12.52
N ASN A 593 21.70 9.25 12.33
CA ASN A 593 22.22 8.39 11.26
C ASN A 593 21.75 8.82 9.85
N CYS A 594 21.45 10.10 9.64
CA CYS A 594 20.92 10.60 8.37
C CYS A 594 22.04 10.94 7.39
N TYR A 595 21.73 10.84 6.10
CA TYR A 595 22.61 11.25 5.01
C TYR A 595 22.02 12.47 4.29
N ILE A 596 22.79 13.54 4.18
CA ILE A 596 22.34 14.84 3.67
C ILE A 596 23.31 15.25 2.56
N ASN A 597 22.84 15.30 1.31
CA ASN A 597 23.63 15.73 0.15
C ASN A 597 23.02 16.97 -0.50
N GLY A 598 23.72 18.09 -0.38
CA GLY A 598 23.34 19.38 -0.91
C GLY A 598 23.44 20.50 0.13
N TYR A 599 23.05 21.70 -0.27
CA TYR A 599 23.11 22.88 0.59
C TYR A 599 22.03 22.82 1.69
N MET A 600 22.37 23.25 2.91
CA MET A 600 21.45 23.28 4.05
C MET A 600 21.34 24.70 4.64
N GLU A 601 20.12 25.14 4.94
CA GLU A 601 19.82 26.47 5.50
C GLU A 601 18.72 26.41 6.57
N GLY A 602 18.42 27.54 7.22
CA GLY A 602 17.23 27.70 8.04
C GLY A 602 17.25 26.85 9.29
N GLN A 603 18.12 27.14 10.25
CA GLN A 603 18.23 26.39 11.50
C GLN A 603 17.51 27.13 12.64
N TYR A 604 17.06 26.41 13.67
CA TYR A 604 16.32 26.99 14.79
C TYR A 604 17.26 27.65 15.81
N MET A 605 16.82 28.78 16.37
CA MET A 605 17.54 29.52 17.41
C MET A 605 16.75 29.51 18.72
N THR A 606 17.41 29.17 19.82
CA THR A 606 16.77 29.12 21.14
C THR A 606 17.77 29.32 22.29
N SER A 607 17.29 29.80 23.44
CA SER A 607 18.07 29.77 24.70
C SER A 607 17.84 28.49 25.51
N VAL A 608 16.93 27.62 25.07
CA VAL A 608 16.51 26.39 25.76
C VAL A 608 17.28 25.20 25.17
N PRO A 609 18.13 24.50 25.95
CA PRO A 609 18.99 23.44 25.43
C PRO A 609 18.25 22.31 24.69
N GLU A 610 17.14 21.83 25.23
CA GLU A 610 16.36 20.72 24.68
C GLU A 610 15.66 21.04 23.36
N ASP A 611 15.44 22.33 23.08
CA ASP A 611 14.77 22.81 21.88
C ASP A 611 15.71 22.93 20.67
N ARG A 612 17.02 22.83 20.88
CA ARG A 612 18.01 22.94 19.80
C ARG A 612 17.87 21.79 18.81
N THR A 613 18.09 22.10 17.53
CA THR A 613 18.19 21.07 16.49
C THR A 613 19.43 20.21 16.73
N LEU A 614 19.25 18.89 16.77
CA LEU A 614 20.33 17.92 16.97
C LEU A 614 20.57 17.08 15.71
N TYR A 615 21.82 17.02 15.26
CA TYR A 615 22.30 16.05 14.28
C TYR A 615 23.30 15.13 14.96
N MET A 616 23.01 13.83 14.96
CA MET A 616 23.83 12.82 15.62
C MET A 616 24.20 11.71 14.64
N ASN A 617 25.49 11.42 14.53
CA ASN A 617 26.04 10.41 13.63
C ASN A 617 25.57 10.57 12.16
N CYS A 618 25.34 11.81 11.74
CA CYS A 618 24.89 12.12 10.37
C CYS A 618 26.08 12.35 9.44
N THR A 619 25.86 12.11 8.15
CA THR A 619 26.81 12.45 7.08
C THR A 619 26.26 13.58 6.24
N PHE A 620 27.06 14.63 6.07
CA PHE A 620 26.75 15.77 5.21
C PHE A 620 27.73 15.80 4.04
N THR A 621 27.24 16.10 2.85
CA THR A 621 28.09 16.22 1.67
C THR A 621 27.47 17.09 0.59
N ASP A 622 28.27 17.45 -0.40
CA ASP A 622 27.91 18.12 -1.63
C ASP A 622 28.54 17.41 -2.84
N ASP A 623 28.66 16.07 -2.77
CA ASP A 623 29.22 15.25 -3.84
C ASP A 623 28.45 15.48 -5.16
N PRO A 624 29.10 16.07 -6.19
CA PRO A 624 28.46 16.38 -7.46
C PRO A 624 28.04 15.13 -8.25
N LYS A 625 28.41 13.92 -7.82
CA LYS A 625 27.91 12.68 -8.45
C LYS A 625 26.42 12.46 -8.22
N GLU A 626 25.89 12.86 -7.06
CA GLU A 626 24.45 12.75 -6.77
C GLU A 626 23.73 14.08 -6.95
N THR A 627 24.43 15.22 -6.85
CA THR A 627 23.86 16.57 -7.03
C THR A 627 24.61 17.38 -8.09
N PRO A 628 24.65 16.92 -9.37
CA PRO A 628 25.42 17.56 -10.44
C PRO A 628 24.94 18.97 -10.82
N ASN A 629 23.66 19.28 -10.65
CA ASN A 629 23.06 20.56 -11.03
C ASN A 629 22.94 21.54 -9.87
N LEU A 630 23.41 21.18 -8.67
CA LEU A 630 23.37 22.08 -7.53
C LEU A 630 24.30 23.27 -7.76
N LEU A 631 23.68 24.40 -8.12
CA LEU A 631 24.29 25.69 -8.42
C LEU A 631 23.85 26.69 -7.37
N HIS A 632 24.47 26.67 -6.19
CA HIS A 632 24.18 27.64 -5.13
C HIS A 632 25.22 28.77 -5.12
N GLY A 633 24.77 30.02 -4.98
CA GLY A 633 25.66 31.18 -4.86
C GLY A 633 26.40 31.26 -3.52
N ASN A 634 26.04 30.39 -2.58
CA ASN A 634 26.60 30.35 -1.24
C ASN A 634 27.96 29.64 -1.16
N ARG A 635 28.74 30.07 -0.17
CA ARG A 635 30.14 29.64 0.04
C ARG A 635 30.28 28.45 0.98
N TYR A 636 29.20 27.89 1.52
CA TYR A 636 29.22 26.91 2.62
C TYR A 636 28.17 25.82 2.41
N LEU A 637 28.50 24.58 2.81
CA LEU A 637 27.60 23.42 2.80
C LEU A 637 26.45 23.62 3.78
N ILE A 638 26.76 24.17 4.95
CA ILE A 638 25.80 24.47 6.01
C ILE A 638 25.78 25.95 6.31
N ASN A 639 24.62 26.56 6.16
CA ASN A 639 24.35 27.90 6.62
C ASN A 639 23.54 27.85 7.94
N ALA A 640 24.21 28.14 9.05
CA ALA A 640 23.62 28.24 10.38
C ALA A 640 23.77 29.66 10.94
N TRP A 641 23.60 30.68 10.09
CA TRP A 641 23.48 32.07 10.52
C TRP A 641 22.34 32.23 11.53
N ASP A 642 22.62 32.93 12.64
CA ASP A 642 21.65 33.26 13.70
C ASP A 642 20.88 32.04 14.22
N ALA A 643 21.57 30.90 14.35
CA ALA A 643 21.02 29.65 14.85
C ALA A 643 22.04 28.92 15.72
N ASN A 644 21.58 27.91 16.47
CA ASN A 644 22.46 27.15 17.37
C ASN A 644 22.24 25.64 17.35
N PRO A 645 22.44 24.98 16.20
CA PRO A 645 22.37 23.52 16.13
C PRO A 645 23.46 22.84 16.96
N ILE A 646 23.24 21.57 17.28
CA ILE A 646 24.23 20.64 17.82
C ILE A 646 24.54 19.62 16.74
N PHE A 647 25.82 19.48 16.39
CA PHE A 647 26.33 18.39 15.59
C PHE A 647 27.19 17.49 16.48
N GLN A 648 26.86 16.21 16.53
CA GLN A 648 27.54 15.23 17.37
C GLN A 648 27.92 14.00 16.55
N ASP A 649 29.19 13.60 16.61
CA ASP A 649 29.71 12.40 15.93
C ASP A 649 29.45 12.40 14.41
N CYS A 650 29.32 13.58 13.80
CA CYS A 650 28.94 13.71 12.40
C CYS A 650 30.16 13.77 11.46
N THR A 651 29.96 13.30 10.22
CA THR A 651 30.96 13.36 9.14
C THR A 651 30.55 14.37 8.08
N MET A 652 31.50 15.17 7.61
CA MET A 652 31.31 16.22 6.61
C MET A 652 32.26 15.97 5.45
N ASN A 653 31.72 15.72 4.25
CA ASN A 653 32.48 15.45 3.03
C ASN A 653 32.30 16.61 2.04
N VAL A 654 33.30 17.46 1.92
CA VAL A 654 33.19 18.74 1.22
C VAL A 654 33.95 18.71 -0.11
N HIS A 655 33.20 18.78 -1.21
CA HIS A 655 33.64 18.69 -2.60
C HIS A 655 33.57 20.03 -3.35
N ARG A 656 32.59 20.91 -3.05
CA ARG A 656 32.34 22.15 -3.81
C ARG A 656 32.23 23.40 -2.93
N PHE A 657 31.57 23.30 -1.79
CA PHE A 657 31.32 24.41 -0.86
C PHE A 657 32.40 24.50 0.22
N GLY A 658 32.29 25.48 1.10
CA GLY A 658 32.99 25.52 2.37
C GLY A 658 32.28 24.70 3.45
N PHE A 659 32.84 24.62 4.66
CA PHE A 659 32.31 23.75 5.72
C PHE A 659 31.00 24.28 6.31
N VAL A 660 31.07 25.39 7.06
CA VAL A 660 29.91 25.96 7.77
C VAL A 660 30.07 27.47 7.94
N ALA A 661 28.94 28.17 8.00
CA ALA A 661 28.83 29.56 8.41
C ALA A 661 28.00 29.73 9.69
N THR A 662 28.56 30.41 10.69
CA THR A 662 27.86 30.89 11.91
C THR A 662 28.24 32.35 12.23
N SER A 663 27.36 33.13 12.90
CA SER A 663 27.50 34.58 13.20
C SER A 663 27.71 34.94 14.68
N ASN A 664 27.91 36.25 14.94
CA ASN A 664 28.02 36.87 16.26
C ASN A 664 26.69 36.73 17.02
N MET A 665 26.60 35.67 17.80
CA MET A 665 25.45 35.41 18.65
C MET A 665 25.54 36.29 19.90
N ASN A 666 24.41 36.87 20.30
CA ASN A 666 24.25 37.62 21.54
C ASN A 666 24.81 36.80 22.73
N GLU A 667 25.48 37.44 23.70
CA GLU A 667 26.11 36.75 24.83
C GLU A 667 25.10 35.96 25.69
N THR A 668 23.81 36.28 25.58
CA THR A 668 22.69 35.62 26.28
C THR A 668 22.17 34.34 25.60
N LEU A 669 22.64 34.00 24.40
CA LEU A 669 22.16 32.83 23.64
C LEU A 669 23.14 31.65 23.69
N LEU A 670 22.59 30.43 23.64
CA LEU A 670 23.41 29.21 23.54
C LEU A 670 24.14 29.20 22.20
N LYS A 671 25.42 28.84 22.21
CA LYS A 671 26.27 28.81 21.02
C LYS A 671 26.09 27.50 20.23
N PRO A 672 26.35 27.48 18.90
CA PRO A 672 26.38 26.24 18.13
C PRO A 672 27.47 25.30 18.67
N GLU A 673 27.19 23.99 18.62
CA GLU A 673 28.10 22.96 19.13
C GLU A 673 28.45 21.94 18.06
N PHE A 674 29.73 21.60 17.98
CA PHE A 674 30.29 20.64 17.04
C PHE A 674 31.18 19.67 17.83
N ASN A 675 30.62 18.53 18.19
CA ASN A 675 31.22 17.58 19.11
C ASN A 675 31.69 16.33 18.34
N ASN A 676 32.99 16.04 18.41
CA ASN A 676 33.62 14.89 17.75
C ASN A 676 33.30 14.80 16.24
N MET A 677 33.53 15.91 15.53
CA MET A 677 33.27 16.00 14.10
C MET A 677 34.42 15.44 13.27
N LEU A 678 34.12 14.80 12.13
CA LEU A 678 35.08 14.46 11.09
C LEU A 678 34.83 15.30 9.83
N LEU A 679 35.82 16.07 9.37
CA LEU A 679 35.77 16.85 8.15
C LEU A 679 36.75 16.28 7.12
N ASN A 680 36.21 15.81 6.00
CA ASN A 680 36.95 15.36 4.82
C ASN A 680 36.84 16.43 3.73
N VAL A 681 37.98 16.90 3.23
CA VAL A 681 38.04 17.97 2.22
C VAL A 681 38.56 17.40 0.89
N TYR A 682 37.77 17.56 -0.17
CA TYR A 682 38.07 17.12 -1.54
C TYR A 682 38.16 18.28 -2.52
N GLY A 683 37.49 19.41 -2.25
CA GLY A 683 37.40 20.58 -3.15
C GLY A 683 38.31 21.75 -2.78
N THR A 684 38.67 22.58 -3.76
CA THR A 684 39.54 23.75 -3.55
C THR A 684 38.87 24.88 -2.77
N ASN A 685 37.54 24.91 -2.67
CA ASN A 685 36.80 25.89 -1.87
C ASN A 685 36.83 25.47 -0.39
N SER A 686 37.59 26.17 0.45
CA SER A 686 37.83 25.77 1.85
C SER A 686 37.38 26.82 2.86
N LYS A 687 36.34 27.60 2.55
CA LYS A 687 35.89 28.67 3.44
C LYS A 687 35.19 28.11 4.67
N VAL A 688 35.57 28.61 5.85
CA VAL A 688 34.92 28.32 7.13
C VAL A 688 34.77 29.64 7.88
N SER A 689 33.56 29.94 8.35
CA SER A 689 33.30 31.08 9.24
C SER A 689 32.57 30.57 10.47
N TRP A 690 33.24 30.63 11.62
CA TRP A 690 32.75 29.95 12.81
C TRP A 690 32.89 30.77 14.09
N LYS A 691 31.85 30.65 14.92
CA LYS A 691 31.72 31.11 16.32
C LYS A 691 30.90 30.07 17.09
N GLY A 692 31.51 29.36 18.04
CA GLY A 692 30.83 28.31 18.84
C GLY A 692 31.79 27.52 19.74
N ASN A 693 31.41 26.28 20.09
CA ASN A 693 32.32 25.26 20.63
C ASN A 693 32.57 24.18 19.56
N ILE A 694 33.83 23.77 19.39
CA ILE A 694 34.20 22.80 18.34
C ILE A 694 35.27 21.82 18.81
N THR A 695 35.02 20.54 18.53
CA THR A 695 35.98 19.43 18.53
C THR A 695 35.97 18.80 17.14
N LEU A 696 37.04 18.99 16.38
CA LEU A 696 37.09 18.64 14.96
C LEU A 696 38.33 17.81 14.62
N ARG A 697 38.14 16.78 13.80
CA ARG A 697 39.20 16.04 13.10
C ARG A 697 39.16 16.35 11.61
N ILE A 698 40.30 16.70 11.02
CA ILE A 698 40.37 17.09 9.60
C ILE A 698 41.21 16.10 8.80
N ARG A 699 40.72 15.72 7.61
CA ARG A 699 41.43 14.96 6.57
C ARG A 699 41.36 15.72 5.24
N ASP A 700 42.51 16.09 4.68
CA ASP A 700 42.59 16.75 3.37
C ASP A 700 42.99 15.73 2.28
N TYR A 701 42.10 15.53 1.31
CA TYR A 701 42.28 14.60 0.18
C TYR A 701 42.63 15.31 -1.13
N ARG A 702 42.81 16.63 -1.11
CA ARG A 702 43.13 17.40 -2.32
C ARG A 702 44.55 17.12 -2.81
N PRO A 703 44.83 17.23 -4.13
CA PRO A 703 46.19 17.21 -4.66
C PRO A 703 47.06 18.30 -4.02
N GLU A 704 48.33 18.01 -3.75
CA GLU A 704 49.24 18.90 -3.00
C GLU A 704 49.32 20.31 -3.60
N GLU A 705 49.40 20.40 -4.93
CA GLU A 705 49.45 21.63 -5.72
C GLU A 705 48.22 22.53 -5.57
N SER A 706 47.08 21.96 -5.17
CA SER A 706 45.80 22.67 -5.03
C SER A 706 45.54 23.17 -3.59
N ARG A 707 46.42 22.83 -2.64
CA ARG A 707 46.26 23.15 -1.22
C ARG A 707 46.68 24.59 -0.87
N THR A 708 46.74 25.52 -1.81
CA THR A 708 47.33 26.87 -1.66
C THR A 708 46.45 27.89 -0.90
N GLN A 709 45.21 27.55 -0.55
CA GLN A 709 44.24 28.44 0.10
C GLN A 709 44.03 28.13 1.60
N PHE A 710 43.70 29.16 2.40
CA PHE A 710 43.44 29.07 3.84
C PHE A 710 42.31 28.09 4.17
N TYR A 711 42.50 27.28 5.22
CA TYR A 711 41.58 26.18 5.58
C TYR A 711 40.41 26.60 6.46
N ALA A 712 40.57 27.64 7.27
CA ALA A 712 39.53 28.13 8.17
C ALA A 712 39.97 29.44 8.83
N THR A 713 39.02 30.35 9.03
CA THR A 713 39.19 31.52 9.90
C THR A 713 38.34 31.29 11.14
N PHE A 714 38.99 31.16 12.30
CA PHE A 714 38.31 30.86 13.57
C PHE A 714 38.09 32.14 14.37
N GLY A 715 36.84 32.54 14.59
CA GLY A 715 36.52 33.77 15.33
C GLY A 715 36.28 33.54 16.83
N LEU A 716 37.02 34.28 17.66
CA LEU A 716 36.72 34.71 19.03
C LEU A 716 36.01 33.72 20.02
N ASN A 717 36.30 32.40 20.04
CA ASN A 717 35.94 31.48 21.16
C ASN A 717 36.86 30.24 21.24
N SER A 718 36.91 29.54 22.37
CA SER A 718 37.73 28.34 22.61
C SER A 718 37.29 27.10 21.81
N GLY A 719 38.24 26.26 21.36
CA GLY A 719 37.96 24.99 20.70
C GLY A 719 39.17 24.06 20.68
N LYS A 720 38.94 22.76 20.44
CA LYS A 720 39.98 21.74 20.24
C LYS A 720 39.97 21.26 18.79
N ILE A 721 41.12 21.31 18.14
CA ILE A 721 41.27 20.86 16.75
C ILE A 721 42.37 19.81 16.69
N VAL A 722 42.05 18.65 16.15
CA VAL A 722 42.99 17.55 15.91
C VAL A 722 43.13 17.35 14.41
N ILE A 723 44.36 17.20 13.91
CA ILE A 723 44.64 17.03 12.48
C ILE A 723 45.20 15.63 12.29
N GLU A 724 44.48 14.76 11.58
CA GLU A 724 44.81 13.32 11.50
C GLU A 724 45.65 12.95 10.26
N LYS A 725 45.74 13.79 9.23
CA LYS A 725 46.52 13.49 8.03
C LYS A 725 46.95 14.76 7.29
N MET A 726 48.25 15.06 7.35
CA MET A 726 48.89 16.00 6.44
C MET A 726 50.23 15.42 5.99
N ASP A 727 50.33 15.13 4.69
CA ASP A 727 51.62 15.24 4.03
C ASP A 727 51.88 16.76 3.94
N THR A 728 52.77 17.26 4.82
CA THR A 728 53.54 18.53 4.76
C THR A 728 52.89 19.92 5.03
N ILE A 729 51.78 20.10 5.75
CA ILE A 729 51.10 21.44 5.83
C ILE A 729 50.71 21.93 7.23
N ALA A 730 51.65 22.04 8.17
CA ALA A 730 51.44 22.81 9.41
C ALA A 730 51.18 24.33 9.18
N ASN A 731 51.29 24.83 7.94
CA ASN A 731 51.40 26.27 7.61
C ASN A 731 50.08 27.05 7.33
N LYS A 732 48.88 26.50 7.50
CA LYS A 732 47.66 27.10 6.87
C LYS A 732 46.38 27.22 7.72
N ILE A 733 46.47 27.05 9.05
CA ILE A 733 45.37 27.37 9.98
C ILE A 733 45.67 28.71 10.67
N ILE A 734 44.79 29.71 10.49
CA ILE A 734 44.90 31.02 11.15
C ILE A 734 43.82 31.13 12.24
N PRO A 735 44.18 30.98 13.53
CA PRO A 735 43.29 31.34 14.62
C PRO A 735 43.14 32.87 14.70
N TYR A 736 41.91 33.38 14.80
CA TYR A 736 41.64 34.81 14.98
C TYR A 736 41.10 35.06 16.41
N GLY A 737 42.02 35.40 17.34
CA GLY A 737 41.70 36.18 18.55
C GLY A 737 41.39 35.50 19.89
N VAL A 738 41.65 34.20 20.16
CA VAL A 738 41.63 33.58 21.52
C VAL A 738 42.40 32.22 21.51
N PRO A 739 42.66 31.53 22.66
CA PRO A 739 43.48 30.33 22.68
C PRO A 739 42.73 29.12 22.11
N TYR A 740 43.26 28.56 21.02
CA TYR A 740 42.89 27.24 20.50
C TYR A 740 44.02 26.27 20.80
N THR A 741 43.68 25.04 21.22
CA THR A 741 44.66 23.95 21.29
C THR A 741 44.58 23.17 19.99
N VAL A 742 45.62 23.30 19.16
CA VAL A 742 45.82 22.47 17.98
C VAL A 742 46.75 21.32 18.41
N GLU A 743 46.21 20.11 18.46
CA GLU A 743 47.00 18.89 18.72
C GLU A 743 47.34 18.26 17.36
N ASP A 744 48.61 18.34 16.97
CA ASP A 744 49.12 17.63 15.80
C ASP A 744 49.56 16.22 16.23
N THR A 745 49.06 15.20 15.56
CA THR A 745 49.48 13.80 15.77
C THR A 745 50.70 13.38 14.94
N ILE A 746 51.35 14.30 14.22
CA ILE A 746 52.57 14.01 13.47
C ILE A 746 53.78 13.94 14.41
N LYS A 747 54.46 12.78 14.40
CA LYS A 747 55.84 12.67 14.92
C LYS A 747 56.77 13.42 13.96
N SER A 748 57.42 14.46 14.48
CA SER A 748 58.49 15.31 13.93
C SER A 748 58.08 16.71 13.44
N ASP A 749 58.75 17.68 14.05
CA ASP A 749 58.91 19.11 13.72
C ASP A 749 57.67 20.02 13.80
N SER A 750 57.21 20.27 15.02
CA SER A 750 56.20 21.31 15.31
C SER A 750 56.78 22.73 15.19
N VAL A 751 56.24 23.56 14.30
CA VAL A 751 56.52 25.02 14.21
C VAL A 751 55.29 25.81 14.61
N VAL A 752 55.44 26.76 15.55
CA VAL A 752 54.39 27.69 15.99
C VAL A 752 54.54 29.01 15.25
N TYR A 753 53.51 29.45 14.51
CA TYR A 753 53.46 30.79 13.92
C TYR A 753 52.58 31.73 14.74
N LEU A 754 53.13 32.89 15.11
CA LEU A 754 52.45 33.99 15.77
C LEU A 754 52.19 35.11 14.75
N PRO A 755 51.02 35.79 14.77
CA PRO A 755 50.80 36.94 13.91
C PRO A 755 51.86 38.01 14.17
N LYS A 756 52.35 38.64 13.10
CA LYS A 756 53.34 39.72 13.21
C LYS A 756 52.79 40.84 14.10
N GLY A 757 53.46 41.11 15.23
CA GLY A 757 53.08 42.16 16.17
C GLY A 757 52.25 41.72 17.39
N VAL A 758 52.13 40.42 17.67
CA VAL A 758 51.53 39.93 18.92
C VAL A 758 52.55 40.00 20.06
N THR A 759 52.14 40.55 21.21
CA THR A 759 52.92 40.58 22.45
C THR A 759 52.82 39.22 23.15
N VAL A 760 53.95 38.56 23.38
CA VAL A 760 53.99 37.28 24.11
C VAL A 760 54.78 37.43 25.42
N ALA A 761 54.13 37.07 26.52
CA ALA A 761 54.73 37.04 27.85
C ALA A 761 55.58 35.78 28.05
N ASN A 762 56.63 35.89 28.87
CA ASN A 762 57.44 34.74 29.26
C ASN A 762 56.62 33.75 30.10
N ALA A 763 56.87 32.45 29.92
CA ALA A 763 56.37 31.39 30.77
C ALA A 763 56.92 31.54 32.20
N THR A 764 56.05 31.35 33.20
CA THR A 764 56.36 31.52 34.62
C THR A 764 56.75 30.22 35.34
N GLY A 765 56.70 29.07 34.65
CA GLY A 765 57.11 27.79 35.20
C GLY A 765 58.63 27.66 35.34
N THR A 766 59.08 26.81 36.27
CA THR A 766 60.50 26.48 36.46
C THR A 766 60.87 25.12 35.86
N ASP A 767 60.00 24.53 35.06
CA ASP A 767 60.24 23.26 34.40
C ASP A 767 61.03 23.44 33.09
N ASP A 768 61.54 22.34 32.56
CA ASP A 768 62.31 22.31 31.30
C ASP A 768 61.47 22.84 30.12
N THR A 769 60.15 22.62 30.17
CA THR A 769 59.18 23.15 29.20
C THR A 769 59.15 24.68 29.19
N ALA A 770 59.02 25.32 30.35
CA ALA A 770 59.02 26.78 30.46
C ALA A 770 60.36 27.40 30.04
N THR A 771 61.47 26.72 30.34
CA THR A 771 62.81 27.15 29.92
C THR A 771 62.95 27.14 28.40
N LYS A 772 62.54 26.05 27.75
CA LYS A 772 62.56 25.91 26.28
C LYS A 772 61.60 26.89 25.60
N LEU A 773 60.43 27.11 26.18
CA LEU A 773 59.44 28.07 25.66
C LEU A 773 59.95 29.51 25.75
N ASN A 774 60.59 29.90 26.86
CA ASN A 774 61.20 31.22 27.02
C ASN A 774 62.38 31.45 26.06
N ALA A 775 63.18 30.42 25.79
CA ALA A 775 64.25 30.48 24.79
C ALA A 775 63.71 30.67 23.35
N LEU A 776 62.59 30.01 23.03
CA LEU A 776 61.89 30.18 21.77
C LEU A 776 61.31 31.60 21.64
N ILE A 777 60.63 32.11 22.67
CA ILE A 777 60.08 33.48 22.70
C ILE A 777 61.19 34.51 22.51
N ALA A 778 62.33 34.35 23.18
CA ALA A 778 63.48 35.24 23.02
C ALA A 778 64.02 35.24 21.58
N SER A 779 64.13 34.06 20.96
CA SER A 779 64.59 33.91 19.57
C SER A 779 63.62 34.57 18.57
N LEU A 780 62.32 34.47 18.83
CA LEU A 780 61.27 35.07 17.99
C LEU A 780 61.22 36.61 18.12
N LYS A 781 61.45 37.16 19.32
CA LYS A 781 61.61 38.62 19.54
C LYS A 781 62.84 39.16 18.82
N ALA A 782 63.98 38.47 18.93
CA ALA A 782 65.22 38.87 18.26
C ALA A 782 65.10 38.91 16.73
N ALA A 783 64.26 38.05 16.17
CA ALA A 783 63.99 37.98 14.73
C ALA A 783 62.81 38.86 14.27
N ASN A 784 62.28 39.76 15.11
CA ASN A 784 61.16 40.67 14.81
C ASN A 784 59.85 39.97 14.38
N TYR A 785 59.65 38.71 14.78
CA TYR A 785 58.40 38.00 14.49
C TYR A 785 57.29 38.35 15.50
N ILE A 786 57.66 38.71 16.73
CA ILE A 786 56.75 39.11 17.82
C ILE A 786 57.32 40.30 18.60
N ALA A 787 56.46 41.04 19.32
CA ALA A 787 56.83 42.22 20.11
C ALA A 787 57.29 41.86 21.53
#